data_AF-E7FWS5-F1
#
_entry.id   AF-E7FWS5-F1
#
_cell.length_a   1.000
_cell.length_b   1.000
_cell.length_c   1.000
_cell.angle_alpha   90.00
_cell.angle_beta   90.00
_cell.angle_gamma   90.00
#
_symmetry.space_group_name_H-M   'P 1'
#
loop_
_entity.id
_entity.type
_entity.pdbx_description
1 polymer ?
#
loop_
_entity_poly.entity_id
_entity_poly.type
_entity_poly.pdbx_seq_one_letter_code
_entity_poly.pdbx_strand_id
1 'polypeptide(L)'
;MLKLDKITKKYGDVEALKGVSLTFRKNEFVSILGPSGCGKTTMLNIIGGLDRYTSGDLNISGISTKNYKDRDWDSYRNSSVGFVFQSYNLIPHLTVLQNVELSLKLSGISKKEGEARARTALEKVGLVDHLNKKPNQLSGGQMQRVAIARAIVNDPEIILADEPTGALDSKTSVIIMDLLKEIAQDRLVIMVTHNAELAHEYSNRIVELLDGQIISDSNPFDADINSEKLAKRKRTKMPYMTALGLSGKNLWAKKGRTVLTSFAGSIGIIGIALILALSSGLSNSINKMQSDTLATSPITIGSSDFDFSGPVVTEDTTDMNEFPTDSKLQIYEPKVQTNVITNNITQEYIDHVNKLDSDKYISIQYIHKANMNMIRKSGDKYVHVQSSSSHMGELLDNEDFNNNQYDILEGRMPKGDNEMILVVDNYNRIAKETVKELGLGDLGDKVDLKSLVGQEFKLIQNNDYFVKDEFGLYREASQQNYETIYGSDKAKTLSIVGVMRQKEDSSFQMYQPGLYYRSDLVKSFIKDSTDSEVVKAQKEVGKEYSVVSGMGFEGHPFKEADALYQDQLEELGSSSLPRNISIIPADFEAKKEIRSHLDAYNTDKKDADKITYSDMSEMITGVMETVVNTISYVLIGFSSISLVVSSLMIGIITYVSVIERTKEIGVLRSLGARKKDISRVFNAETFLIGFVSGTLGIVVTYLLTFPINAIIYNLTKTENIAVVNPLHAVILIIISIILTSISGVIPSRMAAKKDPVIALRSE
;
A
#
# COMPACT_ATOMS: atom_id res chain seq x y z
N MET A 1 9.10 63.42 -7.62
CA MET A 1 8.67 62.14 -7.02
C MET A 1 8.87 60.98 -7.99
N LEU A 2 8.39 61.11 -9.22
CA LEU A 2 8.52 60.09 -10.27
C LEU A 2 9.03 60.77 -11.56
N LYS A 3 10.00 60.18 -12.26
CA LYS A 3 10.59 60.71 -13.51
C LYS A 3 10.66 59.63 -14.57
N LEU A 4 10.10 59.92 -15.74
CA LEU A 4 10.28 59.18 -16.98
C LEU A 4 11.41 59.86 -17.74
N ASP A 5 12.43 59.12 -18.11
CA ASP A 5 13.55 59.59 -18.92
C ASP A 5 13.59 58.80 -20.23
N LYS A 6 13.18 59.46 -21.32
CA LYS A 6 13.16 58.94 -22.70
C LYS A 6 12.51 57.56 -22.81
N ILE A 7 11.38 57.37 -22.12
CA ILE A 7 10.65 56.10 -22.09
C ILE A 7 10.11 55.79 -23.48
N THR A 8 10.50 54.63 -23.99
CA THR A 8 10.02 54.08 -25.27
C THR A 8 9.38 52.73 -25.01
N LYS A 9 8.25 52.44 -25.67
CA LYS A 9 7.56 51.15 -25.58
C LYS A 9 7.16 50.68 -26.95
N LYS A 10 7.64 49.48 -27.32
CA LYS A 10 7.27 48.78 -28.55
C LYS A 10 6.46 47.53 -28.24
N TYR A 11 5.40 47.29 -29.01
CA TYR A 11 4.67 46.02 -29.04
C TYR A 11 4.74 45.47 -30.47
N GLY A 12 5.60 44.46 -30.69
CA GLY A 12 5.94 44.07 -32.06
C GLY A 12 6.53 45.25 -32.82
N ASP A 13 5.98 45.54 -34.00
CA ASP A 13 6.41 46.64 -34.86
C ASP A 13 5.81 48.02 -34.49
N VAL A 14 4.84 48.06 -33.56
CA VAL A 14 4.15 49.31 -33.19
C VAL A 14 4.87 49.99 -32.02
N GLU A 15 5.33 51.23 -32.22
CA GLU A 15 5.85 52.09 -31.17
C GLU A 15 4.71 52.84 -30.46
N ALA A 16 4.32 52.37 -29.27
CA ALA A 16 3.26 52.98 -28.48
C ALA A 16 3.72 54.22 -27.69
N LEU A 17 5.00 54.31 -27.32
CA LEU A 17 5.63 55.49 -26.72
C LEU A 17 6.98 55.73 -27.39
N LYS A 18 7.26 56.98 -27.77
CA LYS A 18 8.40 57.38 -28.61
C LYS A 18 9.34 58.33 -27.86
N GLY A 19 9.97 57.86 -26.79
CA GLY A 19 10.97 58.64 -26.04
C GLY A 19 10.39 59.71 -25.12
N VAL A 20 9.32 59.37 -24.39
CA VAL A 20 8.59 60.26 -23.49
C VAL A 20 9.40 60.60 -22.23
N SER A 21 9.57 61.89 -21.94
CA SER A 21 10.22 62.39 -20.72
C SER A 21 9.30 63.30 -19.92
N LEU A 22 9.02 62.93 -18.66
CA LEU A 22 8.10 63.63 -17.76
C LEU A 22 8.53 63.49 -16.31
N THR A 23 8.41 64.56 -15.53
CA THR A 23 8.63 64.51 -14.07
C THR A 23 7.38 64.94 -13.32
N PHE A 24 7.00 64.18 -12.29
CA PHE A 24 5.82 64.41 -11.46
C PHE A 24 6.20 64.87 -10.05
N ARG A 25 5.43 65.84 -9.51
CA ARG A 25 5.59 66.39 -8.15
C ARG A 25 4.95 65.45 -7.12
N LYS A 26 5.20 65.69 -5.83
CA LYS A 26 4.36 65.11 -4.76
C LYS A 26 3.08 65.95 -4.68
N ASN A 27 1.95 65.35 -4.31
CA ASN A 27 0.67 66.04 -4.04
C ASN A 27 0.20 66.90 -5.24
N GLU A 28 0.05 66.27 -6.39
CA GLU A 28 -0.29 66.92 -7.66
C GLU A 28 -1.42 66.15 -8.34
N PHE A 29 -2.42 66.85 -8.89
CA PHE A 29 -3.40 66.25 -9.79
C PHE A 29 -3.00 66.54 -11.24
N VAL A 30 -2.45 65.52 -11.92
CA VAL A 30 -2.07 65.60 -13.33
C VAL A 30 -3.05 64.84 -14.21
N SER A 31 -3.53 65.48 -15.28
CA SER A 31 -4.28 64.82 -16.34
C SER A 31 -3.46 64.65 -17.60
N ILE A 32 -3.44 63.43 -18.14
CA ILE A 32 -2.87 63.12 -19.45
C ILE A 32 -4.04 63.05 -20.45
N LEU A 33 -4.08 64.03 -21.34
CA LEU A 33 -5.13 64.21 -22.34
C LEU A 33 -4.65 63.73 -23.72
N GLY A 34 -5.53 63.14 -24.51
CA GLY A 34 -5.24 62.79 -25.89
C GLY A 34 -6.26 61.83 -26.51
N PRO A 35 -6.23 61.60 -27.84
CA PRO A 35 -7.18 60.73 -28.52
C PRO A 35 -6.97 59.24 -28.18
N SER A 36 -7.96 58.39 -28.46
CA SER A 36 -7.84 56.94 -28.27
C SER A 36 -6.67 56.36 -29.07
N GLY A 37 -5.90 55.45 -28.46
CA GLY A 37 -4.76 54.80 -29.13
C GLY A 37 -3.43 55.58 -29.10
N CYS A 38 -3.38 56.82 -28.59
CA CYS A 38 -2.15 57.63 -28.60
C CYS A 38 -1.04 57.19 -27.62
N GLY A 39 -1.20 56.09 -26.88
CA GLY A 39 -0.22 55.59 -25.91
C GLY A 39 -0.51 55.92 -24.44
N LYS A 40 -1.60 56.64 -24.15
CA LYS A 40 -2.06 57.05 -22.81
C LYS A 40 -2.05 55.93 -21.75
N THR A 41 -2.86 54.90 -21.95
CA THR A 41 -2.94 53.75 -21.03
C THR A 41 -1.63 52.96 -20.95
N THR A 42 -0.86 52.92 -22.06
CA THR A 42 0.48 52.31 -22.06
C THR A 42 1.42 53.05 -21.12
N MET A 43 1.42 54.38 -21.16
CA MET A 43 2.20 55.22 -20.26
C MET A 43 1.79 54.99 -18.80
N LEU A 44 0.47 54.98 -18.52
CA LEU A 44 -0.06 54.73 -17.18
C LEU A 44 0.35 53.35 -16.65
N ASN A 45 0.27 52.31 -17.48
CA ASN A 45 0.67 50.94 -17.12
C ASN A 45 2.17 50.83 -16.82
N ILE A 46 3.02 51.58 -17.53
CA ILE A 46 4.47 51.62 -17.25
C ILE A 46 4.74 52.35 -15.93
N ILE A 47 4.10 53.51 -15.71
CA ILE A 47 4.25 54.30 -14.48
C ILE A 47 3.89 53.46 -13.25
N GLY A 48 2.79 52.71 -13.30
CA GLY A 48 2.39 51.86 -12.18
C GLY A 48 2.99 50.45 -12.20
N GLY A 49 3.93 50.17 -13.11
CA GLY A 49 4.67 48.90 -13.11
C GLY A 49 3.84 47.67 -13.44
N LEU A 50 2.74 47.84 -14.19
CA LEU A 50 1.98 46.74 -14.81
C LEU A 50 2.66 46.26 -16.09
N ASP A 51 3.28 47.17 -16.83
CA ASP A 51 4.10 46.88 -18.01
C ASP A 51 5.54 47.40 -17.84
N ARG A 52 6.45 46.90 -18.67
CA ARG A 52 7.86 47.32 -18.75
C ARG A 52 8.10 48.13 -20.01
N TYR A 53 8.83 49.23 -19.88
CA TYR A 53 9.35 49.97 -21.03
C TYR A 53 10.39 49.14 -21.81
N THR A 54 10.56 49.44 -23.09
CA THR A 54 11.55 48.80 -23.98
C THR A 54 12.92 49.47 -23.85
N SER A 55 12.96 50.81 -23.75
CA SER A 55 14.17 51.59 -23.52
C SER A 55 13.84 52.87 -22.72
N GLY A 56 14.88 53.55 -22.22
CA GLY A 56 14.75 54.67 -21.29
C GLY A 56 14.98 54.27 -19.83
N ASP A 57 14.55 55.12 -18.90
CA ASP A 57 14.57 54.82 -17.47
C ASP A 57 13.34 55.40 -16.75
N LEU A 58 12.72 54.60 -15.88
CA LEU A 58 11.72 55.11 -14.95
C LEU A 58 12.38 55.21 -13.58
N ASN A 59 12.43 56.41 -13.03
CA ASN A 59 12.96 56.69 -11.70
C ASN A 59 11.82 56.92 -10.72
N ILE A 60 11.76 56.10 -9.67
CA ILE A 60 10.74 56.16 -8.63
C ILE A 60 11.42 56.57 -7.32
N SER A 61 11.12 57.76 -6.84
CA SER A 61 11.64 58.33 -5.59
C SER A 61 13.18 58.33 -5.53
N GLY A 62 13.84 58.62 -6.65
CA GLY A 62 15.31 58.68 -6.74
C GLY A 62 15.97 57.36 -7.15
N ILE A 63 15.23 56.24 -7.19
CA ILE A 63 15.76 54.93 -7.57
C ILE A 63 15.39 54.59 -9.03
N SER A 64 16.40 54.36 -9.87
CA SER A 64 16.25 53.78 -11.22
C SER A 64 15.63 52.39 -11.17
N THR A 65 14.66 52.13 -12.04
CA THR A 65 13.96 50.85 -12.12
C THR A 65 14.62 49.83 -13.05
N LYS A 66 15.70 50.20 -13.76
CA LYS A 66 16.45 49.29 -14.65
C LYS A 66 16.89 47.99 -13.95
N ASN A 67 17.24 48.07 -12.67
CA ASN A 67 17.72 46.95 -11.86
C ASN A 67 16.62 46.29 -11.01
N TYR A 68 15.35 46.72 -11.13
CA TYR A 68 14.26 46.13 -10.34
C TYR A 68 13.98 44.70 -10.79
N LYS A 69 13.96 43.78 -9.82
CA LYS A 69 13.48 42.41 -10.01
C LYS A 69 11.96 42.37 -9.87
N ASP A 70 11.32 41.28 -10.29
CA ASP A 70 9.86 41.10 -10.17
C ASP A 70 9.32 41.42 -8.77
N ARG A 71 10.07 41.05 -7.73
CA ARG A 71 9.70 41.31 -6.33
C ARG A 71 9.68 42.80 -5.98
N ASP A 72 10.55 43.59 -6.59
CA ASP A 72 10.64 45.03 -6.34
C ASP A 72 9.45 45.74 -7.01
N TRP A 73 9.05 45.29 -8.21
CA TRP A 73 7.82 45.75 -8.87
C TRP A 73 6.55 45.32 -8.14
N ASP A 74 6.49 44.08 -7.66
CA ASP A 74 5.38 43.61 -6.84
C ASP A 74 5.25 44.46 -5.55
N SER A 75 6.38 44.82 -4.93
CA SER A 75 6.40 45.71 -3.76
C SER A 75 5.96 47.14 -4.10
N TYR A 76 6.42 47.68 -5.23
CA TYR A 76 6.02 49.01 -5.70
C TYR A 76 4.51 49.10 -5.92
N ARG A 77 3.93 48.12 -6.63
CA ARG A 77 2.48 48.05 -6.84
C ARG A 77 1.69 47.89 -5.55
N ASN A 78 2.20 47.12 -4.60
CA ASN A 78 1.50 46.86 -3.34
C ASN A 78 1.49 48.08 -2.39
N SER A 79 2.62 48.81 -2.32
CA SER A 79 2.85 49.81 -1.26
C SER A 79 2.85 51.27 -1.73
N SER A 80 3.06 51.53 -3.02
CA SER A 80 3.24 52.90 -3.52
C SER A 80 2.22 53.30 -4.57
N VAL A 81 1.47 52.34 -5.14
CA VAL A 81 0.55 52.60 -6.26
C VAL A 81 -0.86 52.09 -5.94
N GLY A 82 -1.86 52.93 -6.10
CA GLY A 82 -3.27 52.55 -6.19
C GLY A 82 -3.77 52.69 -7.62
N PHE A 83 -4.40 51.65 -8.15
CA PHE A 83 -4.96 51.65 -9.51
C PHE A 83 -6.48 51.77 -9.51
N VAL A 84 -6.99 52.71 -10.28
CA VAL A 84 -8.40 52.89 -10.60
C VAL A 84 -8.59 52.60 -12.09
N PHE A 85 -9.28 51.52 -12.40
CA PHE A 85 -9.49 51.03 -13.78
C PHE A 85 -10.81 51.55 -14.36
N GLN A 86 -10.84 51.79 -15.67
CA GLN A 86 -12.05 52.17 -16.42
C GLN A 86 -13.21 51.18 -16.21
N SER A 87 -12.96 49.87 -16.30
CA SER A 87 -13.98 48.83 -16.14
C SER A 87 -14.17 48.35 -14.69
N TYR A 88 -13.74 49.12 -13.68
CA TYR A 88 -13.77 48.82 -12.23
C TYR A 88 -12.90 47.61 -11.79
N ASN A 89 -12.89 46.53 -12.57
CA ASN A 89 -12.15 45.29 -12.35
C ASN A 89 -12.37 44.72 -10.94
N LEU A 90 -13.62 44.74 -10.45
CA LEU A 90 -14.02 44.13 -9.18
C LEU A 90 -14.21 42.62 -9.36
N ILE A 91 -13.88 41.84 -8.33
CA ILE A 91 -14.06 40.38 -8.33
C ILE A 91 -15.54 40.07 -8.04
N PRO A 92 -16.30 39.48 -8.98
CA PRO A 92 -17.77 39.41 -8.90
C PRO A 92 -18.30 38.58 -7.72
N HIS A 93 -17.59 37.54 -7.33
CA HIS A 93 -18.02 36.62 -6.28
C HIS A 93 -17.68 37.11 -4.85
N LEU A 94 -16.91 38.20 -4.74
CA LEU A 94 -16.57 38.84 -3.46
C LEU A 94 -17.54 39.98 -3.14
N THR A 95 -17.73 40.25 -1.85
CA THR A 95 -18.47 41.44 -1.38
C THR A 95 -17.66 42.73 -1.60
N VAL A 96 -18.30 43.89 -1.46
CA VAL A 96 -17.65 45.21 -1.49
C VAL A 96 -16.51 45.29 -0.49
N LEU A 97 -16.77 44.92 0.77
CA LEU A 97 -15.74 44.89 1.81
C LEU A 97 -14.56 44.01 1.42
N GLN A 98 -14.84 42.80 0.91
CA GLN A 98 -13.80 41.84 0.52
C GLN A 98 -12.98 42.29 -0.70
N ASN A 99 -13.58 43.03 -1.64
CA ASN A 99 -12.87 43.59 -2.78
C ASN A 99 -11.84 44.64 -2.34
N VAL A 100 -12.18 45.47 -1.35
CA VAL A 100 -11.28 46.49 -0.78
C VAL A 100 -10.24 45.84 0.13
N GLU A 101 -10.63 44.88 0.96
CA GLU A 101 -9.75 44.14 1.88
C GLU A 101 -8.68 43.31 1.14
N LEU A 102 -8.92 42.96 -0.13
CA LEU A 102 -8.03 42.12 -0.93
C LEU A 102 -6.59 42.65 -0.97
N SER A 103 -6.43 43.95 -1.23
CA SER A 103 -5.12 44.61 -1.28
C SER A 103 -4.36 44.48 0.05
N LEU A 104 -5.07 44.57 1.18
CA LEU A 104 -4.49 44.44 2.53
C LEU A 104 -4.08 43.00 2.84
N LYS A 105 -4.87 42.01 2.39
CA LYS A 105 -4.54 40.58 2.51
C LYS A 105 -3.29 40.21 1.73
N LEU A 106 -3.11 40.78 0.53
CA LEU A 106 -1.88 40.64 -0.25
C LEU A 106 -0.68 41.21 0.50
N SER A 107 -0.89 42.29 1.25
CA SER A 107 0.09 42.93 2.13
C SER A 107 0.32 42.19 3.45
N GLY A 108 -0.28 41.02 3.68
CA GLY A 108 -0.09 40.23 4.89
C GLY A 108 -0.66 40.86 6.16
N ILE A 109 -1.57 41.82 6.03
CA ILE A 109 -2.26 42.45 7.16
C ILE A 109 -3.26 41.45 7.77
N SER A 110 -3.39 41.48 9.09
CA SER A 110 -4.30 40.59 9.81
C SER A 110 -5.76 40.82 9.37
N LYS A 111 -6.60 39.78 9.43
CA LYS A 111 -8.01 39.89 9.01
C LYS A 111 -8.74 41.03 9.74
N LYS A 112 -8.57 41.14 11.06
CA LYS A 112 -9.24 42.13 11.91
C LYS A 112 -8.84 43.56 11.53
N GLU A 113 -7.54 43.80 11.38
CA GLU A 113 -7.02 45.11 10.95
C GLU A 113 -7.41 45.41 9.49
N GLY A 114 -7.39 44.39 8.64
CA GLY A 114 -7.78 44.46 7.24
C GLY A 114 -9.22 44.93 7.05
N GLU A 115 -10.16 44.29 7.75
CA GLU A 115 -11.58 44.66 7.73
C GLU A 115 -11.80 46.08 8.26
N ALA A 116 -11.12 46.48 9.34
CA ALA A 116 -11.22 47.84 9.88
C ALA A 116 -10.76 48.90 8.87
N ARG A 117 -9.57 48.72 8.27
CA ARG A 117 -9.03 49.67 7.28
C ARG A 117 -9.87 49.70 6.00
N ALA A 118 -10.35 48.55 5.54
CA ALA A 118 -11.24 48.48 4.38
C ALA A 118 -12.57 49.21 4.64
N ARG A 119 -13.11 49.11 5.87
CA ARG A 119 -14.31 49.84 6.28
C ARG A 119 -14.08 51.36 6.27
N THR A 120 -12.98 51.83 6.84
CA THR A 120 -12.61 53.25 6.83
C THR A 120 -12.42 53.78 5.40
N ALA A 121 -11.80 53.00 4.51
CA ALA A 121 -11.67 53.39 3.10
C ALA A 121 -13.04 53.46 2.38
N LEU A 122 -13.96 52.56 2.71
CA LEU A 122 -15.32 52.56 2.18
C LEU A 122 -16.19 53.69 2.74
N GLU A 123 -15.90 54.14 3.95
CA GLU A 123 -16.51 55.31 4.58
C GLU A 123 -16.11 56.60 3.85
N LYS A 124 -14.83 56.77 3.53
CA LYS A 124 -14.32 57.91 2.75
C LYS A 124 -14.99 58.07 1.38
N VAL A 125 -15.51 57.00 0.80
CA VAL A 125 -16.21 57.03 -0.50
C VAL A 125 -17.73 56.89 -0.38
N GLY A 126 -18.28 56.99 0.83
CA GLY A 126 -19.73 56.97 1.07
C GLY A 126 -20.42 55.63 0.76
N LEU A 127 -19.78 54.50 1.09
CA LEU A 127 -20.29 53.14 0.80
C LEU A 127 -20.43 52.24 2.06
N VAL A 128 -20.57 52.84 3.24
CA VAL A 128 -20.71 52.09 4.52
C VAL A 128 -21.96 51.19 4.54
N ASP A 129 -23.04 51.58 3.88
CA ASP A 129 -24.28 50.77 3.85
C ASP A 129 -24.24 49.63 2.82
N HIS A 130 -23.13 49.46 2.09
CA HIS A 130 -23.00 48.51 0.98
C HIS A 130 -21.92 47.45 1.18
N LEU A 131 -21.32 47.36 2.38
CA LEU A 131 -20.20 46.46 2.69
C LEU A 131 -20.43 45.00 2.26
N ASN A 132 -21.64 44.49 2.46
CA ASN A 132 -21.99 43.09 2.20
C ASN A 132 -22.60 42.84 0.81
N LYS A 133 -22.84 43.90 0.02
CA LYS A 133 -23.31 43.75 -1.36
C LYS A 133 -22.22 43.18 -2.25
N LYS A 134 -22.61 42.54 -3.35
CA LYS A 134 -21.72 42.10 -4.42
C LYS A 134 -21.70 43.13 -5.57
N PRO A 135 -20.65 43.15 -6.42
CA PRO A 135 -20.54 44.10 -7.53
C PRO A 135 -21.77 44.16 -8.44
N ASN A 136 -22.41 43.02 -8.72
CA ASN A 136 -23.62 42.95 -9.55
C ASN A 136 -24.88 43.57 -8.89
N GLN A 137 -24.79 44.06 -7.65
CA GLN A 137 -25.86 44.72 -6.91
C GLN A 137 -25.61 46.23 -6.75
N LEU A 138 -24.63 46.78 -7.46
CA LEU A 138 -24.19 48.18 -7.37
C LEU A 138 -24.39 48.90 -8.70
N SER A 139 -24.60 50.21 -8.67
CA SER A 139 -24.52 51.05 -9.87
C SER A 139 -23.08 51.23 -10.35
N GLY A 140 -22.88 51.64 -11.61
CA GLY A 140 -21.55 51.91 -12.17
C GLY A 140 -20.75 52.91 -11.32
N GLY A 141 -21.39 53.98 -10.86
CA GLY A 141 -20.78 54.96 -9.95
C GLY A 141 -20.37 54.37 -8.60
N GLN A 142 -21.21 53.51 -8.03
CA GLN A 142 -20.88 52.80 -6.79
C GLN A 142 -19.70 51.85 -7.00
N MET A 143 -19.66 51.10 -8.11
CA MET A 143 -18.53 50.22 -8.44
C MET A 143 -17.22 51.00 -8.60
N GLN A 144 -17.26 52.19 -9.22
CA GLN A 144 -16.11 53.07 -9.33
C GLN A 144 -15.62 53.54 -7.95
N ARG A 145 -16.53 53.93 -7.07
CA ARG A 145 -16.19 54.30 -5.68
C ARG A 145 -15.57 53.14 -4.91
N VAL A 146 -16.03 51.89 -5.12
CA VAL A 146 -15.37 50.70 -4.56
C VAL A 146 -13.95 50.54 -5.13
N ALA A 147 -13.76 50.75 -6.43
CA ALA A 147 -12.44 50.68 -7.06
C ALA A 147 -11.48 51.74 -6.49
N ILE A 148 -11.97 52.96 -6.24
CA ILE A 148 -11.22 54.04 -5.57
C ILE A 148 -10.88 53.65 -4.13
N ALA A 149 -11.86 53.17 -3.35
CA ALA A 149 -11.60 52.68 -1.99
C ALA A 149 -10.51 51.60 -1.95
N ARG A 150 -10.56 50.65 -2.90
CA ARG A 150 -9.53 49.60 -3.07
C ARG A 150 -8.17 50.17 -3.45
N ALA A 151 -8.12 51.23 -4.26
CA ALA A 151 -6.88 51.89 -4.65
C ALA A 151 -6.23 52.61 -3.46
N ILE A 152 -7.01 53.27 -2.60
CA ILE A 152 -6.48 54.07 -1.49
C ILE A 152 -6.22 53.29 -0.20
N VAL A 153 -6.76 52.06 -0.05
CA VAL A 153 -6.76 51.33 1.23
C VAL A 153 -5.38 51.05 1.81
N ASN A 154 -4.37 50.84 0.95
CA ASN A 154 -2.99 50.60 1.35
C ASN A 154 -2.22 51.88 1.69
N ASP A 155 -2.87 53.04 1.60
CA ASP A 155 -2.27 54.36 1.76
C ASP A 155 -1.11 54.61 0.76
N PRO A 156 -1.37 54.50 -0.56
CA PRO A 156 -0.32 54.64 -1.58
C PRO A 156 0.06 56.10 -1.80
N GLU A 157 1.32 56.31 -2.18
CA GLU A 157 1.84 57.65 -2.53
C GLU A 157 1.36 58.12 -3.93
N ILE A 158 0.97 57.19 -4.80
CA ILE A 158 0.55 57.45 -6.19
C ILE A 158 -0.80 56.78 -6.46
N ILE A 159 -1.74 57.52 -7.04
CA ILE A 159 -2.99 56.99 -7.60
C ILE A 159 -2.96 57.16 -9.11
N LEU A 160 -3.21 56.06 -9.81
CA LEU A 160 -3.27 56.00 -11.26
C LEU A 160 -4.71 55.71 -11.67
N ALA A 161 -5.31 56.63 -12.41
CA ALA A 161 -6.70 56.52 -12.84
C ALA A 161 -6.79 56.45 -14.37
N ASP A 162 -7.23 55.31 -14.89
CA ASP A 162 -7.44 55.09 -16.33
C ASP A 162 -8.91 55.36 -16.65
N GLU A 163 -9.20 56.51 -17.27
CA GLU A 163 -10.55 56.95 -17.65
C GLU A 163 -11.61 56.75 -16.57
N PRO A 164 -11.44 57.33 -15.36
CA PRO A 164 -12.27 57.00 -14.20
C PRO A 164 -13.74 57.39 -14.32
N THR A 165 -14.09 58.21 -15.31
CA THR A 165 -15.45 58.72 -15.58
C THR A 165 -16.03 58.20 -16.90
N GLY A 166 -15.28 57.46 -17.72
CA GLY A 166 -15.65 57.12 -19.10
C GLY A 166 -16.89 56.23 -19.24
N ALA A 167 -17.31 55.55 -18.16
CA ALA A 167 -18.49 54.68 -18.14
C ALA A 167 -19.62 55.22 -17.23
N LEU A 168 -19.60 56.51 -16.88
CA LEU A 168 -20.49 57.11 -15.88
C LEU A 168 -21.31 58.27 -16.47
N ASP A 169 -22.47 58.55 -15.89
CA ASP A 169 -23.24 59.76 -16.20
C ASP A 169 -22.55 61.03 -15.65
N SER A 170 -22.98 62.21 -16.11
CA SER A 170 -22.35 63.48 -15.76
C SER A 170 -22.40 63.80 -14.26
N LYS A 171 -23.52 63.52 -13.58
CA LYS A 171 -23.65 63.78 -12.13
C LYS A 171 -22.75 62.87 -11.32
N THR A 172 -22.70 61.60 -11.67
CA THR A 172 -21.80 60.64 -11.03
C THR A 172 -20.33 60.96 -11.32
N SER A 173 -20.00 61.45 -12.51
CA SER A 173 -18.64 61.83 -12.89
C SER A 173 -18.08 62.94 -12.01
N VAL A 174 -18.88 63.97 -11.70
CA VAL A 174 -18.51 65.05 -10.77
C VAL A 174 -18.12 64.49 -9.40
N ILE A 175 -18.94 63.61 -8.82
CA ILE A 175 -18.66 62.98 -7.51
C ILE A 175 -17.30 62.24 -7.52
N ILE A 176 -16.99 61.53 -8.61
CA ILE A 176 -15.71 60.81 -8.74
C ILE A 176 -14.54 61.79 -8.85
N MET A 177 -14.70 62.87 -9.62
CA MET A 177 -13.67 63.88 -9.80
C MET A 177 -13.39 64.66 -8.51
N ASP A 178 -14.42 64.99 -7.74
CA ASP A 178 -14.30 65.61 -6.40
C ASP A 178 -13.50 64.72 -5.45
N LEU A 179 -13.79 63.42 -5.42
CA LEU A 179 -13.05 62.45 -4.61
C LEU A 179 -11.57 62.37 -5.04
N LEU A 180 -11.28 62.33 -6.33
CA LEU A 180 -9.90 62.30 -6.82
C LEU A 180 -9.15 63.60 -6.50
N LYS A 181 -9.83 64.75 -6.56
CA LYS A 181 -9.26 66.05 -6.19
C LYS A 181 -8.96 66.15 -4.70
N GLU A 182 -9.83 65.62 -3.85
CA GLU A 182 -9.58 65.51 -2.40
C GLU A 182 -8.36 64.60 -2.13
N ILE A 183 -8.31 63.43 -2.77
CA ILE A 183 -7.19 62.49 -2.70
C ILE A 183 -5.87 63.14 -3.20
N ALA A 184 -5.91 64.06 -4.17
CA ALA A 184 -4.71 64.70 -4.70
C ALA A 184 -4.06 65.70 -3.72
N GLN A 185 -4.75 66.10 -2.65
CA GLN A 185 -4.19 67.04 -1.66
C GLN A 185 -2.99 66.45 -0.89
N ASP A 186 -3.01 65.14 -0.65
CA ASP A 186 -2.01 64.44 0.18
C ASP A 186 -1.17 63.43 -0.62
N ARG A 187 -1.46 63.20 -1.91
CA ARG A 187 -0.71 62.26 -2.76
C ARG A 187 -0.73 62.62 -4.25
N LEU A 188 0.10 61.97 -5.06
CA LEU A 188 0.13 62.18 -6.51
C LEU A 188 -1.04 61.44 -7.19
N VAL A 189 -1.88 62.14 -7.94
CA VAL A 189 -2.94 61.56 -8.77
C VAL A 189 -2.61 61.81 -10.24
N ILE A 190 -2.46 60.72 -11.01
CA ILE A 190 -2.28 60.77 -12.46
C ILE A 190 -3.52 60.15 -13.10
N MET A 191 -4.31 61.00 -13.76
CA MET A 191 -5.48 60.57 -14.51
C MET A 191 -5.19 60.58 -16.00
N VAL A 192 -5.62 59.54 -16.69
CA VAL A 192 -5.71 59.50 -18.15
C VAL A 192 -7.16 59.73 -18.53
N THR A 193 -7.41 60.65 -19.47
CA THR A 193 -8.76 60.92 -19.96
C THR A 193 -8.74 61.40 -21.41
N HIS A 194 -9.87 61.27 -22.10
CA HIS A 194 -10.14 61.94 -23.38
C HIS A 194 -11.14 63.11 -23.22
N ASN A 195 -11.70 63.30 -22.02
CA ASN A 195 -12.58 64.43 -21.71
C ASN A 195 -11.75 65.65 -21.28
N ALA A 196 -11.63 66.63 -22.17
CA ALA A 196 -10.88 67.85 -21.93
C ALA A 196 -11.50 68.74 -20.84
N GLU A 197 -12.83 68.85 -20.81
CA GLU A 197 -13.54 69.71 -19.85
C GLU A 197 -13.24 69.33 -18.41
N LEU A 198 -13.39 68.04 -18.07
CA LEU A 198 -13.06 67.53 -16.74
C LEU A 198 -11.56 67.62 -16.43
N ALA A 199 -10.68 67.47 -17.43
CA ALA A 199 -9.24 67.64 -17.23
C ALA A 199 -8.89 69.08 -16.84
N HIS A 200 -9.47 70.07 -17.53
CA HIS A 200 -9.25 71.49 -17.28
C HIS A 200 -9.83 71.98 -15.96
N GLU A 201 -10.99 71.45 -15.54
CA GLU A 201 -11.66 71.89 -14.32
C GLU A 201 -10.98 71.37 -13.03
N TYR A 202 -10.49 70.13 -13.04
CA TYR A 202 -10.02 69.46 -11.81
C TYR A 202 -8.50 69.37 -11.65
N SER A 203 -7.73 69.44 -12.74
CA SER A 203 -6.29 69.15 -12.71
C SER A 203 -5.45 70.40 -12.45
N ASN A 204 -4.35 70.25 -11.72
CA ASN A 204 -3.35 71.31 -11.56
C ASN A 204 -2.41 71.41 -12.76
N ARG A 205 -2.31 70.33 -13.55
CA ARG A 205 -1.43 70.21 -14.71
C ARG A 205 -2.04 69.29 -15.76
N ILE A 206 -1.91 69.66 -17.02
CA ILE A 206 -2.40 68.91 -18.16
C ILE A 206 -1.22 68.60 -19.09
N VAL A 207 -1.09 67.34 -19.46
CA VAL A 207 -0.07 66.83 -20.38
C VAL A 207 -0.79 66.27 -21.60
N GLU A 208 -0.57 66.84 -22.77
CA GLU A 208 -1.19 66.39 -24.01
C GLU A 208 -0.29 65.37 -24.72
N LEU A 209 -0.85 64.19 -25.02
CA LEU A 209 -0.16 63.07 -25.65
C LEU A 209 -0.80 62.75 -27.01
N LEU A 210 0.02 62.76 -28.06
CA LEU A 210 -0.38 62.41 -29.43
C LEU A 210 0.67 61.47 -30.04
N ASP A 211 0.21 60.38 -30.67
CA ASP A 211 1.05 59.40 -31.37
C ASP A 211 2.31 58.93 -30.62
N GLY A 212 2.19 58.77 -29.30
CA GLY A 212 3.26 58.32 -28.41
C GLY A 212 4.25 59.40 -27.99
N GLN A 213 3.98 60.68 -28.27
CA GLN A 213 4.81 61.83 -27.93
C GLN A 213 4.03 62.87 -27.12
N ILE A 214 4.72 63.63 -26.28
CA ILE A 214 4.14 64.75 -25.54
C ILE A 214 4.15 65.98 -26.46
N ILE A 215 2.98 66.59 -26.65
CA ILE A 215 2.81 67.78 -27.48
C ILE A 215 2.83 69.05 -26.64
N SER A 216 2.23 69.00 -25.45
CA SER A 216 2.10 70.14 -24.55
C SER A 216 2.11 69.70 -23.09
N ASP A 217 2.60 70.58 -22.22
CA ASP A 217 2.61 70.42 -20.77
C ASP A 217 2.31 71.79 -20.13
N SER A 218 1.16 71.91 -19.47
CA SER A 218 0.66 73.20 -18.98
C SER A 218 1.40 73.74 -17.77
N ASN A 219 2.15 72.89 -17.04
CA ASN A 219 2.89 73.29 -15.85
C ASN A 219 4.11 72.38 -15.64
N PRO A 220 5.12 72.46 -16.53
CA PRO A 220 6.25 71.55 -16.54
C PRO A 220 7.03 71.62 -15.23
N PHE A 221 7.61 70.48 -14.86
CA PHE A 221 8.44 70.35 -13.67
C PHE A 221 9.78 69.76 -14.07
N ASP A 222 10.86 70.51 -13.90
CA ASP A 222 12.21 70.04 -14.16
C ASP A 222 13.06 70.31 -12.92
N ALA A 223 13.12 69.30 -12.05
CA ALA A 223 13.96 69.29 -10.87
C ALA A 223 14.56 67.90 -10.71
N ASP A 224 15.83 67.84 -10.29
CA ASP A 224 16.46 66.59 -9.94
C ASP A 224 15.75 65.96 -8.73
N ILE A 225 15.40 64.68 -8.85
CA ILE A 225 14.76 63.96 -7.75
C ILE A 225 15.84 63.69 -6.69
N ASN A 226 15.91 64.56 -5.69
CA ASN A 226 16.77 64.36 -4.52
C ASN A 226 16.41 63.04 -3.81
N SER A 227 17.44 62.24 -3.55
CA SER A 227 17.36 60.94 -2.88
C SER A 227 17.12 61.12 -1.37
N GLU A 228 15.89 61.42 -0.97
CA GLU A 228 15.49 61.20 0.43
C GLU A 228 15.67 59.71 0.76
N LYS A 229 16.35 59.40 1.89
CA LYS A 229 16.54 58.02 2.38
C LYS A 229 15.18 57.31 2.46
N LEU A 230 14.90 56.43 1.50
CA LEU A 230 13.63 55.71 1.46
C LEU A 230 13.42 54.93 2.76
N ALA A 231 12.22 55.07 3.33
CA ALA A 231 11.67 54.07 4.24
C ALA A 231 11.74 52.70 3.54
N LYS A 232 12.35 51.70 4.20
CA LYS A 232 12.46 50.33 3.67
C LYS A 232 11.07 49.86 3.22
N ARG A 233 10.85 49.75 1.90
CA ARG A 233 9.60 49.23 1.32
C ARG A 233 9.27 47.89 1.98
N LYS A 234 8.13 47.80 2.67
CA LYS A 234 7.75 46.60 3.42
C LYS A 234 7.56 45.44 2.45
N ARG A 235 8.47 44.48 2.48
CA ARG A 235 8.39 43.24 1.69
C ARG A 235 7.40 42.28 2.35
N THR A 236 6.12 42.52 2.15
CA THR A 236 5.04 41.69 2.69
C THR A 236 4.90 40.38 1.91
N LYS A 237 4.46 39.29 2.54
CA LYS A 237 4.21 37.99 1.89
C LYS A 237 2.81 37.56 2.29
N MET A 238 2.03 37.04 1.35
CA MET A 238 0.78 36.40 1.71
C MET A 238 1.06 35.12 2.54
N PRO A 239 0.46 34.95 3.72
CA PRO A 239 0.48 33.69 4.47
C PRO A 239 -0.24 32.57 3.70
N TYR A 240 0.22 31.32 3.82
CA TYR A 240 -0.42 30.18 3.14
C TYR A 240 -1.86 29.93 3.64
N MET A 241 -2.14 30.19 4.92
CA MET A 241 -3.51 30.13 5.46
C MET A 241 -4.46 31.13 4.79
N THR A 242 -3.96 32.32 4.43
CA THR A 242 -4.75 33.30 3.66
C THR A 242 -5.04 32.78 2.25
N ALA A 243 -4.07 32.11 1.61
CA ALA A 243 -4.27 31.46 0.33
C ALA A 243 -5.32 30.34 0.42
N LEU A 244 -5.26 29.47 1.43
CA LEU A 244 -6.27 28.44 1.69
C LEU A 244 -7.67 29.03 1.88
N GLY A 245 -7.81 30.10 2.66
CA GLY A 245 -9.09 30.76 2.87
C GLY A 245 -9.66 31.39 1.59
N LEU A 246 -8.81 31.99 0.75
CA LEU A 246 -9.21 32.51 -0.57
C LEU A 246 -9.66 31.37 -1.49
N SER A 247 -8.88 30.29 -1.56
CA SER A 247 -9.17 29.12 -2.39
C SER A 247 -10.44 28.40 -1.95
N GLY A 248 -10.68 28.25 -0.64
CA GLY A 248 -11.90 27.65 -0.11
C GLY A 248 -13.16 28.42 -0.51
N LYS A 249 -13.14 29.76 -0.41
CA LYS A 249 -14.25 30.61 -0.88
C LYS A 249 -14.48 30.47 -2.39
N ASN A 250 -13.42 30.31 -3.16
CA ASN A 250 -13.52 30.10 -4.61
C ASN A 250 -14.18 28.78 -4.95
N LEU A 251 -13.76 27.68 -4.31
CA LEU A 251 -14.37 26.37 -4.47
C LEU A 251 -15.86 26.41 -4.12
N TRP A 252 -16.21 27.12 -3.03
CA TRP A 252 -17.60 27.31 -2.62
C TRP A 252 -18.43 28.14 -3.61
N ALA A 253 -17.82 29.07 -4.33
CA ALA A 253 -18.53 29.83 -5.36
C ALA A 253 -18.88 28.96 -6.59
N LYS A 254 -18.09 27.91 -6.87
CA LYS A 254 -18.26 26.99 -8.00
C LYS A 254 -18.63 25.57 -7.55
N LYS A 255 -19.62 25.46 -6.67
CA LYS A 255 -20.01 24.19 -5.99
C LYS A 255 -20.18 23.00 -6.93
N GLY A 256 -20.91 23.16 -8.04
CA GLY A 256 -21.17 22.07 -8.98
C GLY A 256 -19.89 21.49 -9.59
N ARG A 257 -18.99 22.37 -10.05
CA ARG A 257 -17.68 21.97 -10.58
C ARG A 257 -16.84 21.30 -9.50
N THR A 258 -16.77 21.89 -8.30
CA THR A 258 -15.99 21.34 -7.19
C THR A 258 -16.47 19.94 -6.79
N VAL A 259 -17.78 19.73 -6.68
CA VAL A 259 -18.35 18.41 -6.39
C VAL A 259 -17.96 17.39 -7.46
N LEU A 260 -18.09 17.75 -8.75
CA LEU A 260 -17.73 16.86 -9.85
C LEU A 260 -16.23 16.52 -9.86
N THR A 261 -15.34 17.50 -9.63
CA THR A 261 -13.89 17.25 -9.51
C THR A 261 -13.56 16.37 -8.32
N SER A 262 -14.20 16.60 -7.17
CA SER A 262 -13.91 15.82 -5.97
C SER A 262 -14.41 14.38 -6.09
N PHE A 263 -15.57 14.19 -6.72
CA PHE A 263 -16.09 12.86 -7.02
C PHE A 263 -15.17 12.11 -7.99
N ALA A 264 -14.80 12.72 -9.11
CA ALA A 264 -13.87 12.12 -10.06
C ALA A 264 -12.51 11.78 -9.41
N GLY A 265 -11.99 12.68 -8.58
CA GLY A 265 -10.77 12.45 -7.80
C GLY A 265 -10.87 11.34 -6.75
N SER A 266 -12.09 11.00 -6.30
CA SER A 266 -12.31 9.97 -5.29
C SER A 266 -12.38 8.55 -5.86
N ILE A 267 -12.68 8.37 -7.16
CA ILE A 267 -12.90 7.03 -7.76
C ILE A 267 -11.68 6.12 -7.57
N GLY A 268 -10.48 6.61 -7.86
CA GLY A 268 -9.25 5.84 -7.66
C GLY A 268 -8.99 5.49 -6.18
N ILE A 269 -9.33 6.40 -5.27
CA ILE A 269 -9.19 6.18 -3.82
C ILE A 269 -10.20 5.13 -3.34
N ILE A 270 -11.46 5.19 -3.82
CA ILE A 270 -12.50 4.23 -3.49
C ILE A 270 -12.07 2.82 -3.88
N GLY A 271 -11.54 2.64 -5.10
CA GLY A 271 -11.04 1.34 -5.58
C GLY A 271 -9.98 0.75 -4.68
N ILE A 272 -8.90 1.50 -4.42
CA ILE A 272 -7.79 1.02 -3.56
C ILE A 272 -8.27 0.78 -2.13
N ALA A 273 -9.08 1.68 -1.57
CA ALA A 273 -9.59 1.55 -0.21
C ALA A 273 -10.49 0.31 -0.04
N LEU A 274 -11.33 -0.01 -1.03
CA LEU A 274 -12.16 -1.22 -1.00
C LEU A 274 -11.32 -2.50 -1.05
N ILE A 275 -10.31 -2.55 -1.92
CA ILE A 275 -9.41 -3.69 -2.01
C ILE A 275 -8.67 -3.91 -0.69
N LEU A 276 -8.13 -2.83 -0.11
CA LEU A 276 -7.45 -2.91 1.19
C LEU A 276 -8.41 -3.27 2.33
N ALA A 277 -9.66 -2.85 2.27
CA ALA A 277 -10.66 -3.19 3.27
C ALA A 277 -11.04 -4.68 3.22
N LEU A 278 -11.18 -5.25 2.02
CA LEU A 278 -11.43 -6.67 1.81
C LEU A 278 -10.21 -7.52 2.19
N SER A 279 -9.03 -7.11 1.73
CA SER A 279 -7.76 -7.78 2.05
C SER A 279 -7.53 -7.85 3.56
N SER A 280 -7.67 -6.71 4.26
CA SER A 280 -7.48 -6.65 5.70
C SER A 280 -8.47 -7.52 6.48
N GLY A 281 -9.75 -7.55 6.10
CA GLY A 281 -10.71 -8.38 6.83
C GLY A 281 -10.63 -9.86 6.46
N LEU A 282 -10.19 -10.20 5.24
CA LEU A 282 -9.88 -11.59 4.88
C LEU A 282 -8.66 -12.10 5.65
N SER A 283 -7.58 -11.32 5.74
CA SER A 283 -6.42 -11.64 6.59
C SER A 283 -6.82 -11.79 8.06
N ASN A 284 -7.69 -10.91 8.59
CA ASN A 284 -8.21 -11.05 9.96
C ASN A 284 -9.01 -12.35 10.13
N SER A 285 -9.76 -12.76 9.11
CA SER A 285 -10.53 -14.02 9.14
C SER A 285 -9.61 -15.24 9.11
N ILE A 286 -8.54 -15.20 8.32
CA ILE A 286 -7.49 -16.23 8.28
C ILE A 286 -6.80 -16.32 9.65
N ASN A 287 -6.41 -15.18 10.24
CA ASN A 287 -5.79 -15.14 11.57
C ASN A 287 -6.72 -15.69 12.65
N LYS A 288 -8.02 -15.39 12.57
CA LYS A 288 -9.00 -15.94 13.50
C LYS A 288 -9.16 -17.45 13.33
N MET A 289 -9.26 -17.95 12.09
CA MET A 289 -9.30 -19.38 11.80
C MET A 289 -8.04 -20.10 12.31
N GLN A 290 -6.87 -19.47 12.16
CA GLN A 290 -5.61 -19.97 12.67
C GLN A 290 -5.63 -20.12 14.20
N SER A 291 -6.17 -19.11 14.90
CA SER A 291 -6.29 -19.12 16.36
C SER A 291 -7.35 -20.10 16.88
N ASP A 292 -8.49 -20.23 16.21
CA ASP A 292 -9.65 -20.97 16.73
C ASP A 292 -9.59 -22.48 16.42
N THR A 293 -9.09 -22.88 15.25
CA THR A 293 -9.21 -24.27 14.75
C THR A 293 -7.86 -24.98 14.57
N LEU A 294 -6.81 -24.21 14.30
CA LEU A 294 -5.51 -24.76 13.89
C LEU A 294 -4.42 -24.63 14.98
N ALA A 295 -4.75 -23.99 16.11
CA ALA A 295 -3.82 -23.79 17.22
C ALA A 295 -3.36 -25.12 17.84
N THR A 296 -4.24 -26.12 17.91
CA THR A 296 -3.94 -27.44 18.50
C THR A 296 -3.50 -28.47 17.46
N SER A 297 -3.32 -28.09 16.18
CA SER A 297 -2.81 -29.03 15.18
C SER A 297 -1.35 -29.38 15.52
N PRO A 298 -0.97 -30.67 15.49
CA PRO A 298 0.37 -31.09 15.89
C PRO A 298 1.46 -30.50 15.00
N ILE A 299 2.62 -30.23 15.59
CA ILE A 299 3.89 -30.07 14.89
C ILE A 299 4.53 -31.46 14.83
N THR A 300 4.83 -31.94 13.63
CA THR A 300 5.37 -33.29 13.43
C THR A 300 6.81 -33.23 12.95
N ILE A 301 7.70 -33.97 13.62
CA ILE A 301 9.09 -34.18 13.22
C ILE A 301 9.24 -35.65 12.86
N GLY A 302 9.40 -35.97 11.59
CA GLY A 302 9.60 -37.35 11.13
C GLY A 302 11.03 -37.61 10.69
N SER A 303 11.55 -38.83 10.86
CA SER A 303 12.86 -39.25 10.35
C SER A 303 12.95 -39.17 8.81
N SER A 304 11.81 -39.13 8.14
CA SER A 304 11.67 -38.91 6.71
C SER A 304 10.46 -37.99 6.51
N ASP A 305 10.72 -36.73 6.15
CA ASP A 305 9.70 -35.71 5.90
C ASP A 305 9.70 -35.30 4.42
N PHE A 306 8.61 -34.75 3.92
CA PHE A 306 8.52 -34.33 2.53
C PHE A 306 9.14 -32.96 2.32
N ASP A 307 9.96 -32.82 1.28
CA ASP A 307 10.42 -31.50 0.84
C ASP A 307 9.31 -30.79 0.05
N PHE A 308 8.52 -29.97 0.73
CA PHE A 308 7.49 -29.15 0.10
C PHE A 308 8.06 -27.91 -0.62
N SER A 309 9.37 -27.67 -0.58
CA SER A 309 10.00 -26.54 -1.27
C SER A 309 10.22 -26.77 -2.77
N GLY A 310 10.12 -28.02 -3.22
CA GLY A 310 10.17 -28.41 -4.63
C GLY A 310 8.78 -28.45 -5.30
N PRO A 311 8.71 -28.42 -6.64
CA PRO A 311 7.44 -28.60 -7.35
C PRO A 311 6.85 -29.97 -7.00
N VAL A 312 5.70 -29.96 -6.33
CA VAL A 312 4.86 -31.15 -6.14
C VAL A 312 4.34 -31.55 -7.51
N VAL A 313 4.92 -32.61 -8.09
CA VAL A 313 4.43 -33.18 -9.34
C VAL A 313 3.24 -34.07 -9.01
N THR A 314 2.04 -33.51 -9.13
CA THR A 314 0.79 -34.26 -9.01
C THR A 314 0.62 -35.19 -10.20
N GLU A 315 0.23 -36.44 -9.93
CA GLU A 315 -0.22 -37.38 -10.94
C GLU A 315 -1.48 -36.83 -11.65
N ASP A 316 -1.65 -37.20 -12.91
CA ASP A 316 -2.82 -36.86 -13.71
C ASP A 316 -4.03 -37.65 -13.19
N THR A 317 -4.74 -37.12 -12.19
CA THR A 317 -5.96 -37.72 -11.59
C THR A 317 -7.21 -37.52 -12.47
N THR A 318 -7.03 -37.15 -13.73
CA THR A 318 -8.10 -36.70 -14.64
C THR A 318 -9.22 -37.73 -14.89
N ASP A 319 -8.99 -39.01 -14.62
CA ASP A 319 -9.99 -40.09 -14.72
C ASP A 319 -10.56 -40.61 -13.38
N MET A 320 -10.19 -40.02 -12.23
CA MET A 320 -10.59 -40.51 -10.89
C MET A 320 -11.52 -39.57 -10.15
N ASN A 321 -12.73 -39.40 -10.69
CA ASN A 321 -13.73 -38.44 -10.18
C ASN A 321 -14.72 -39.03 -9.16
N GLU A 322 -14.78 -40.35 -8.97
CA GLU A 322 -15.76 -41.01 -8.08
C GLU A 322 -15.08 -41.92 -7.04
N PHE A 323 -15.56 -41.86 -5.80
CA PHE A 323 -15.08 -42.70 -4.70
C PHE A 323 -15.50 -44.17 -4.95
N PRO A 324 -14.56 -45.13 -4.97
CA PRO A 324 -14.91 -46.49 -5.37
C PRO A 324 -15.83 -47.18 -4.35
N THR A 325 -16.89 -47.79 -4.88
CA THR A 325 -17.87 -48.57 -4.11
C THR A 325 -17.66 -50.08 -4.24
N ASP A 326 -16.72 -50.53 -5.08
CA ASP A 326 -16.43 -51.95 -5.25
C ASP A 326 -15.49 -52.48 -4.16
N SER A 327 -15.61 -53.77 -3.83
CA SER A 327 -14.76 -54.44 -2.84
C SER A 327 -13.46 -54.97 -3.46
N LYS A 328 -12.84 -54.19 -4.35
CA LYS A 328 -11.62 -54.60 -5.07
C LYS A 328 -10.47 -53.65 -4.78
N LEU A 329 -9.30 -54.22 -4.48
CA LEU A 329 -8.02 -53.55 -4.40
C LEU A 329 -7.39 -53.49 -5.79
N GLN A 330 -6.91 -52.32 -6.21
CA GLN A 330 -6.17 -52.15 -7.46
C GLN A 330 -4.67 -51.91 -7.19
N ILE A 331 -3.81 -52.55 -7.97
CA ILE A 331 -2.35 -52.41 -7.85
C ILE A 331 -1.87 -51.47 -8.95
N TYR A 332 -1.02 -50.50 -8.59
CA TYR A 332 -0.51 -49.50 -9.53
C TYR A 332 1.01 -49.31 -9.44
N GLU A 333 1.63 -48.92 -10.55
CA GLU A 333 3.04 -48.51 -10.58
C GLU A 333 3.13 -46.98 -10.50
N PRO A 334 3.63 -46.40 -9.38
CA PRO A 334 3.75 -44.96 -9.25
C PRO A 334 4.79 -44.42 -10.25
N LYS A 335 4.45 -43.34 -10.97
CA LYS A 335 5.30 -42.74 -12.01
C LYS A 335 6.31 -41.69 -11.49
N VAL A 336 6.34 -41.40 -10.19
CA VAL A 336 7.02 -40.22 -9.64
C VAL A 336 7.89 -40.58 -8.42
N GLN A 337 9.04 -39.90 -8.31
CA GLN A 337 9.95 -39.95 -7.16
C GLN A 337 9.74 -38.69 -6.31
N THR A 338 9.33 -38.84 -5.04
CA THR A 338 9.17 -37.72 -4.10
C THR A 338 10.50 -37.34 -3.47
N ASN A 339 10.78 -36.04 -3.35
CA ASN A 339 11.91 -35.55 -2.57
C ASN A 339 11.60 -35.77 -1.08
N VAL A 340 12.31 -36.71 -0.46
CA VAL A 340 12.22 -37.02 0.96
C VAL A 340 13.44 -36.43 1.66
N ILE A 341 13.21 -35.54 2.62
CA ILE A 341 14.22 -35.05 3.56
C ILE A 341 14.34 -36.08 4.67
N THR A 342 15.55 -36.54 4.95
CA THR A 342 15.78 -37.48 6.05
C THR A 342 16.29 -36.71 7.27
N ASN A 343 15.55 -36.72 8.37
CA ASN A 343 15.98 -36.13 9.63
C ASN A 343 16.77 -37.15 10.44
N ASN A 344 17.95 -36.76 10.92
CA ASN A 344 18.74 -37.55 11.86
C ASN A 344 18.32 -37.23 13.31
N ILE A 345 17.34 -37.98 13.83
CA ILE A 345 16.82 -37.79 15.20
C ILE A 345 17.79 -38.44 16.20
N THR A 346 18.64 -37.63 16.83
CA THR A 346 19.61 -38.09 17.84
C THR A 346 19.04 -37.99 19.26
N GLN A 347 19.68 -38.67 20.23
CA GLN A 347 19.33 -38.52 21.65
C GLN A 347 19.48 -37.06 22.13
N GLU A 348 20.49 -36.34 21.62
CA GLU A 348 20.69 -34.91 21.91
C GLU A 348 19.47 -34.07 21.49
N TYR A 349 18.89 -34.36 20.33
CA TYR A 349 17.68 -33.68 19.87
C TYR A 349 16.45 -34.03 20.70
N ILE A 350 16.29 -35.28 21.12
CA ILE A 350 15.20 -35.69 22.00
C ILE A 350 15.29 -34.96 23.35
N ASP A 351 16.50 -34.88 23.91
CA ASP A 351 16.74 -34.13 25.14
C ASP A 351 16.47 -32.63 24.96
N HIS A 352 16.72 -32.09 23.76
CA HIS A 352 16.35 -30.73 23.40
C HIS A 352 14.83 -30.55 23.36
N VAL A 353 14.08 -31.46 22.72
CA VAL A 353 12.61 -31.45 22.70
C VAL A 353 12.03 -31.58 24.12
N ASN A 354 12.60 -32.44 24.96
CA ASN A 354 12.17 -32.65 26.35
C ASN A 354 12.39 -31.43 27.26
N LYS A 355 13.20 -30.45 26.86
CA LYS A 355 13.36 -29.16 27.57
C LYS A 355 12.26 -28.16 27.28
N LEU A 356 11.29 -28.50 26.41
CA LEU A 356 10.11 -27.67 26.19
C LEU A 356 9.33 -27.49 27.50
N ASP A 357 8.90 -26.27 27.74
CA ASP A 357 8.06 -25.92 28.89
C ASP A 357 6.73 -26.67 28.83
N SER A 358 6.37 -27.38 29.90
CA SER A 358 5.16 -28.19 30.00
C SER A 358 3.87 -27.40 29.84
N ASP A 359 3.90 -26.08 30.08
CA ASP A 359 2.73 -25.21 29.91
C ASP A 359 2.44 -24.88 28.43
N LYS A 360 3.36 -25.21 27.51
CA LYS A 360 3.28 -24.82 26.09
C LYS A 360 2.69 -25.91 25.19
N TYR A 361 2.58 -27.14 25.67
CA TYR A 361 2.04 -28.26 24.90
C TYR A 361 1.01 -29.06 25.70
N ILE A 362 0.04 -29.63 25.01
CA ILE A 362 -0.93 -30.58 25.59
C ILE A 362 -0.26 -31.94 25.76
N SER A 363 0.49 -32.38 24.76
CA SER A 363 1.24 -33.64 24.81
C SER A 363 2.38 -33.68 23.79
N ILE A 364 3.44 -34.42 24.12
CA ILE A 364 4.46 -34.86 23.17
C ILE A 364 4.32 -36.37 23.02
N GLN A 365 4.16 -36.84 21.79
CA GLN A 365 4.04 -38.25 21.46
C GLN A 365 5.27 -38.71 20.69
N TYR A 366 5.88 -39.80 21.16
CA TYR A 366 7.03 -40.45 20.57
C TYR A 366 6.57 -41.74 19.92
N ILE A 367 6.69 -41.82 18.59
CA ILE A 367 6.29 -43.00 17.81
C ILE A 367 7.54 -43.76 17.42
N HIS A 368 7.71 -44.95 17.96
CA HIS A 368 8.82 -45.84 17.67
C HIS A 368 8.48 -46.77 16.50
N LYS A 369 9.51 -47.19 15.77
CA LYS A 369 9.38 -48.25 14.78
C LYS A 369 10.42 -49.31 15.09
N ALA A 370 10.03 -50.58 15.00
CA ALA A 370 10.95 -51.70 15.10
C ALA A 370 11.03 -52.41 13.75
N ASN A 371 12.25 -52.71 13.29
CA ASN A 371 12.47 -53.56 12.13
C ASN A 371 12.19 -55.01 12.55
N MET A 372 10.94 -55.43 12.39
CA MET A 372 10.46 -56.76 12.74
C MET A 372 10.87 -57.79 11.68
N ASN A 373 11.58 -58.85 12.08
CA ASN A 373 11.93 -59.92 11.14
C ASN A 373 10.69 -60.74 10.81
N MET A 374 10.13 -60.54 9.62
CA MET A 374 8.87 -61.17 9.22
C MET A 374 9.07 -62.03 7.99
N ILE A 375 8.52 -63.23 8.02
CA ILE A 375 8.56 -64.18 6.90
C ILE A 375 7.14 -64.52 6.51
N ARG A 376 6.86 -64.53 5.21
CA ARG A 376 5.59 -64.97 4.65
C ARG A 376 5.81 -66.10 3.65
N LYS A 377 4.85 -67.01 3.58
CA LYS A 377 4.76 -67.99 2.49
C LYS A 377 4.01 -67.38 1.30
N SER A 378 4.66 -67.28 0.15
CA SER A 378 4.09 -66.79 -1.10
C SER A 378 4.23 -67.87 -2.18
N GLY A 379 3.15 -68.63 -2.41
CA GLY A 379 3.20 -69.85 -3.21
C GLY A 379 4.07 -70.92 -2.54
N ASP A 380 5.03 -71.47 -3.28
CA ASP A 380 5.98 -72.49 -2.78
C ASP A 380 7.25 -71.87 -2.16
N LYS A 381 7.35 -70.55 -2.05
CA LYS A 381 8.53 -69.85 -1.54
C LYS A 381 8.24 -69.14 -0.24
N TYR A 382 9.24 -69.08 0.64
CA TYR A 382 9.24 -68.24 1.82
C TYR A 382 10.02 -66.96 1.50
N VAL A 383 9.42 -65.81 1.81
CA VAL A 383 9.95 -64.47 1.51
C VAL A 383 10.04 -63.66 2.78
N HIS A 384 11.13 -62.89 2.91
CA HIS A 384 11.27 -61.90 3.97
C HIS A 384 10.42 -60.67 3.63
N VAL A 385 9.73 -60.13 4.64
CA VAL A 385 8.92 -58.92 4.56
C VAL A 385 9.75 -57.75 5.05
N GLN A 386 9.89 -56.71 4.22
CA GLN A 386 10.71 -55.55 4.55
C GLN A 386 9.97 -54.62 5.52
N SER A 387 9.98 -54.96 6.80
CA SER A 387 9.27 -54.18 7.84
C SER A 387 9.90 -52.81 8.12
N SER A 388 11.15 -52.59 7.71
CA SER A 388 11.81 -51.28 7.73
C SER A 388 11.20 -50.27 6.75
N SER A 389 10.46 -50.72 5.72
CA SER A 389 9.89 -49.85 4.68
C SER A 389 8.78 -48.94 5.21
N SER A 390 8.57 -47.78 4.59
CA SER A 390 7.55 -46.79 5.00
C SER A 390 6.10 -47.32 5.00
N HIS A 391 5.88 -48.53 4.50
CA HIS A 391 4.57 -49.15 4.34
C HIS A 391 4.19 -50.11 5.48
N MET A 392 4.94 -50.11 6.59
CA MET A 392 4.54 -50.76 7.84
C MET A 392 4.63 -49.79 9.01
N GLY A 393 3.63 -49.80 9.89
CA GLY A 393 3.58 -48.84 11.01
C GLY A 393 2.65 -49.22 12.16
N GLU A 394 2.67 -48.38 13.20
CA GLU A 394 1.82 -48.53 14.38
C GLU A 394 0.51 -47.76 14.20
N LEU A 395 -0.62 -48.35 14.58
CA LEU A 395 -1.91 -47.66 14.68
C LEU A 395 -1.89 -46.72 15.88
N LEU A 396 -2.45 -45.52 15.70
CA LEU A 396 -2.73 -44.62 16.81
C LEU A 396 -3.62 -45.33 17.84
N ASP A 397 -3.21 -45.29 19.11
CA ASP A 397 -3.95 -45.89 20.24
C ASP A 397 -5.15 -45.00 20.64
N ASN A 398 -6.05 -44.79 19.67
CA ASN A 398 -7.27 -43.99 19.80
C ASN A 398 -8.34 -44.54 18.84
N GLU A 399 -9.20 -45.41 19.36
CA GLU A 399 -10.26 -46.04 18.56
C GLU A 399 -11.25 -45.01 18.00
N ASP A 400 -11.59 -43.97 18.76
CA ASP A 400 -12.52 -42.92 18.31
C ASP A 400 -11.96 -42.17 17.10
N PHE A 401 -10.68 -41.80 17.12
CA PHE A 401 -10.02 -41.18 15.97
C PHE A 401 -10.05 -42.11 14.76
N ASN A 402 -9.62 -43.36 14.92
CA ASN A 402 -9.54 -44.29 13.80
C ASN A 402 -10.92 -44.58 13.19
N ASN A 403 -11.95 -44.80 14.01
CA ASN A 403 -13.32 -45.03 13.56
C ASN A 403 -13.95 -43.78 12.93
N ASN A 404 -13.56 -42.58 13.37
CA ASN A 404 -14.07 -41.33 12.82
C ASN A 404 -13.41 -40.94 11.49
N GLN A 405 -12.15 -41.34 11.25
CA GLN A 405 -11.39 -40.93 10.05
C GLN A 405 -11.30 -42.01 8.96
N TYR A 406 -11.50 -43.29 9.32
CA TYR A 406 -11.34 -44.43 8.41
C TYR A 406 -12.56 -45.35 8.39
N ASP A 407 -12.85 -45.89 7.21
CA ASP A 407 -13.83 -46.95 6.97
C ASP A 407 -13.13 -48.31 6.92
N ILE A 408 -13.75 -49.31 7.54
CA ILE A 408 -13.39 -50.71 7.33
C ILE A 408 -14.08 -51.20 6.05
N LEU A 409 -13.30 -51.48 5.01
CA LEU A 409 -13.80 -52.01 3.76
C LEU A 409 -14.13 -53.51 3.85
N GLU A 410 -13.34 -54.25 4.63
CA GLU A 410 -13.52 -55.69 4.84
C GLU A 410 -12.92 -56.10 6.19
N GLY A 411 -13.52 -57.06 6.88
CA GLY A 411 -13.05 -57.55 8.17
C GLY A 411 -13.33 -56.61 9.35
N ARG A 412 -12.33 -56.35 10.21
CA ARG A 412 -12.45 -55.51 11.42
C ARG A 412 -11.11 -54.88 11.84
N MET A 413 -11.16 -53.98 12.81
CA MET A 413 -9.96 -53.46 13.48
C MET A 413 -9.21 -54.53 14.28
N PRO A 414 -7.87 -54.46 14.37
CA PRO A 414 -7.04 -55.30 15.23
C PRO A 414 -7.37 -55.09 16.70
N LYS A 415 -7.50 -56.19 17.45
CA LYS A 415 -7.71 -56.22 18.90
C LYS A 415 -6.55 -56.89 19.64
N GLY A 416 -5.92 -57.88 19.03
CA GLY A 416 -4.77 -58.59 19.58
C GLY A 416 -3.43 -58.01 19.13
N ASP A 417 -2.37 -58.37 19.84
CA ASP A 417 -0.97 -58.09 19.50
C ASP A 417 -0.43 -59.02 18.38
N ASN A 418 -1.30 -59.85 17.82
CA ASN A 418 -1.05 -60.78 16.71
C ASN A 418 -1.90 -60.45 15.48
N GLU A 419 -2.54 -59.29 15.46
CA GLU A 419 -3.47 -58.88 14.42
C GLU A 419 -2.97 -57.63 13.72
N MET A 420 -3.13 -57.58 12.41
CA MET A 420 -2.73 -56.46 11.56
C MET A 420 -3.91 -56.01 10.69
N ILE A 421 -3.85 -54.78 10.22
CA ILE A 421 -4.80 -54.24 9.26
C ILE A 421 -4.07 -53.68 8.05
N LEU A 422 -4.63 -53.91 6.85
CA LEU A 422 -4.12 -53.32 5.63
C LEU A 422 -4.80 -51.97 5.39
N VAL A 423 -4.02 -50.92 5.21
CA VAL A 423 -4.50 -49.59 4.79
C VAL A 423 -4.31 -49.45 3.29
N VAL A 424 -5.32 -48.96 2.59
CA VAL A 424 -5.29 -48.66 1.15
C VAL A 424 -5.55 -47.17 0.91
N ASP A 425 -5.23 -46.68 -0.28
CA ASP A 425 -5.51 -45.29 -0.64
C ASP A 425 -7.02 -45.02 -0.82
N ASN A 426 -7.37 -43.75 -1.00
CA ASN A 426 -8.75 -43.27 -1.14
C ASN A 426 -9.51 -43.88 -2.32
N TYR A 427 -8.80 -44.56 -3.23
CA TYR A 427 -9.34 -45.19 -4.43
C TYR A 427 -9.24 -46.72 -4.39
N ASN A 428 -9.08 -47.33 -3.21
CA ASN A 428 -8.83 -48.76 -3.04
C ASN A 428 -7.56 -49.24 -3.77
N ARG A 429 -6.48 -48.46 -3.74
CA ARG A 429 -5.23 -48.80 -4.42
C ARG A 429 -4.06 -48.98 -3.46
N ILE A 430 -3.09 -49.77 -3.91
CA ILE A 430 -1.79 -49.92 -3.26
C ILE A 430 -0.70 -50.01 -4.32
N ALA A 431 0.47 -49.43 -4.04
CA ALA A 431 1.56 -49.44 -5.01
C ALA A 431 2.13 -50.86 -5.17
N LYS A 432 2.54 -51.22 -6.39
CA LYS A 432 3.09 -52.53 -6.72
C LYS A 432 4.36 -52.84 -5.92
N GLU A 433 5.21 -51.84 -5.70
CA GLU A 433 6.40 -52.01 -4.86
C GLU A 433 6.02 -52.29 -3.40
N THR A 434 5.02 -51.60 -2.86
CA THR A 434 4.50 -51.88 -1.52
C THR A 434 4.00 -53.32 -1.38
N VAL A 435 3.23 -53.82 -2.36
CA VAL A 435 2.76 -55.22 -2.36
C VAL A 435 3.94 -56.21 -2.34
N LYS A 436 5.00 -55.91 -3.09
CA LYS A 436 6.22 -56.71 -3.17
C LYS A 436 7.03 -56.66 -1.87
N GLU A 437 7.19 -55.49 -1.26
CA GLU A 437 7.86 -55.28 0.03
C GLU A 437 7.15 -56.00 1.19
N LEU A 438 5.82 -55.98 1.17
CA LEU A 438 4.96 -56.71 2.11
C LEU A 438 4.98 -58.23 1.86
N GLY A 439 5.72 -58.69 0.84
CA GLY A 439 5.82 -60.09 0.48
C GLY A 439 4.48 -60.69 0.05
N LEU A 440 3.50 -59.87 -0.37
CA LEU A 440 2.14 -60.29 -0.71
C LEU A 440 2.07 -61.09 -2.04
N GLY A 441 3.16 -61.09 -2.82
CA GLY A 441 3.30 -61.84 -4.08
C GLY A 441 2.81 -61.03 -5.28
N ASP A 442 2.71 -61.68 -6.45
CA ASP A 442 2.07 -61.07 -7.62
C ASP A 442 0.56 -61.25 -7.50
N LEU A 443 -0.09 -60.19 -7.05
CA LEU A 443 -1.52 -60.11 -6.84
C LEU A 443 -2.27 -59.74 -8.13
N GLY A 444 -1.58 -59.49 -9.26
CA GLY A 444 -2.19 -58.99 -10.50
C GLY A 444 -2.71 -57.55 -10.35
N ASP A 445 -3.46 -57.05 -11.34
CA ASP A 445 -3.87 -55.64 -11.35
C ASP A 445 -5.05 -55.33 -10.42
N LYS A 446 -5.91 -56.32 -10.12
CA LYS A 446 -7.08 -56.18 -9.23
C LYS A 446 -7.32 -57.43 -8.40
N VAL A 447 -7.53 -57.26 -7.09
CA VAL A 447 -7.73 -58.33 -6.11
C VAL A 447 -8.97 -58.10 -5.26
N ASP A 448 -9.66 -59.19 -4.88
CA ASP A 448 -10.78 -59.12 -3.94
C ASP A 448 -10.26 -58.91 -2.51
N LEU A 449 -10.81 -57.90 -1.82
CA LEU A 449 -10.42 -57.54 -0.46
C LEU A 449 -10.55 -58.72 0.52
N LYS A 450 -11.51 -59.62 0.30
CA LYS A 450 -11.71 -60.82 1.14
C LYS A 450 -10.53 -61.78 1.10
N SER A 451 -9.79 -61.82 -0.01
CA SER A 451 -8.63 -62.69 -0.15
C SER A 451 -7.38 -62.17 0.58
N LEU A 452 -7.41 -60.91 1.03
CA LEU A 452 -6.36 -60.26 1.81
C LEU A 452 -6.54 -60.49 3.31
N VAL A 453 -7.79 -60.60 3.77
CA VAL A 453 -8.12 -60.93 5.16
C VAL A 453 -7.82 -62.41 5.42
N GLY A 454 -7.12 -62.70 6.51
CA GLY A 454 -6.67 -64.03 6.89
C GLY A 454 -5.28 -64.40 6.38
N GLN A 455 -4.61 -63.54 5.61
CA GLN A 455 -3.21 -63.75 5.22
C GLN A 455 -2.31 -63.76 6.45
N GLU A 456 -1.46 -64.77 6.56
CA GLU A 456 -0.57 -65.01 7.70
C GLU A 456 0.87 -64.59 7.42
N PHE A 457 1.52 -64.11 8.48
CA PHE A 457 2.91 -63.72 8.55
C PHE A 457 3.52 -64.37 9.80
N LYS A 458 4.79 -64.74 9.74
CA LYS A 458 5.54 -65.25 10.89
C LYS A 458 6.54 -64.20 11.34
N LEU A 459 6.33 -63.66 12.52
CA LEU A 459 7.31 -62.83 13.22
C LEU A 459 8.35 -63.73 13.88
N ILE A 460 9.61 -63.58 13.47
CA ILE A 460 10.75 -64.34 13.96
C ILE A 460 11.53 -63.49 14.94
N GLN A 461 11.76 -64.01 16.14
CA GLN A 461 12.56 -63.32 17.15
C GLN A 461 14.04 -63.33 16.76
N ASN A 462 14.79 -62.31 17.17
CA ASN A 462 16.19 -62.13 16.78
C ASN A 462 17.08 -63.36 17.08
N ASN A 463 16.87 -64.07 18.19
CA ASN A 463 17.66 -65.25 18.55
C ASN A 463 17.48 -66.44 17.59
N ASP A 464 16.38 -66.48 16.85
CA ASP A 464 16.14 -67.51 15.84
C ASP A 464 16.43 -66.99 14.41
N TYR A 465 16.37 -65.67 14.20
CA TYR A 465 16.67 -65.04 12.90
C TYR A 465 18.17 -64.83 12.66
N PHE A 466 18.93 -64.45 13.70
CA PHE A 466 20.37 -64.22 13.61
C PHE A 466 21.13 -65.40 14.21
N VAL A 467 21.92 -66.08 13.39
CA VAL A 467 22.72 -67.25 13.80
C VAL A 467 24.19 -66.90 13.80
N LYS A 468 24.87 -67.19 14.90
CA LYS A 468 26.31 -66.94 15.05
C LYS A 468 27.12 -67.89 14.18
N ASP A 469 28.02 -67.33 13.36
CA ASP A 469 28.93 -68.08 12.48
C ASP A 469 30.25 -68.45 13.19
N GLU A 470 31.11 -69.19 12.48
CA GLU A 470 32.41 -69.65 12.98
C GLU A 470 33.39 -68.52 13.32
N PHE A 471 33.16 -67.31 12.79
CA PHE A 471 33.95 -66.10 13.07
C PHE A 471 33.36 -65.28 14.22
N GLY A 472 32.27 -65.74 14.82
CA GLY A 472 31.59 -65.06 15.92
C GLY A 472 30.66 -63.93 15.48
N LEU A 473 30.41 -63.77 14.17
CA LEU A 473 29.48 -62.78 13.62
C LEU A 473 28.07 -63.38 13.54
N TYR A 474 27.06 -62.55 13.72
CA TYR A 474 25.65 -62.95 13.66
C TYR A 474 25.10 -62.77 12.24
N ARG A 475 24.90 -63.86 11.52
CA ARG A 475 24.38 -63.84 10.16
C ARG A 475 22.87 -63.95 10.16
N GLU A 476 22.22 -63.14 9.33
CA GLU A 476 20.80 -63.27 9.06
C GLU A 476 20.47 -64.65 8.48
N ALA A 477 19.28 -65.15 8.80
CA ALA A 477 18.75 -66.37 8.22
C ALA A 477 18.71 -66.24 6.70
N SER A 478 19.27 -67.23 5.99
CA SER A 478 19.22 -67.24 4.54
C SER A 478 17.88 -67.77 4.04
N GLN A 479 17.58 -67.59 2.75
CA GLN A 479 16.39 -68.13 2.11
C GLN A 479 16.24 -69.66 2.28
N GLN A 480 17.36 -70.39 2.43
CA GLN A 480 17.35 -71.83 2.68
C GLN A 480 16.88 -72.19 4.10
N ASN A 481 17.01 -71.26 5.05
CA ASN A 481 16.62 -71.44 6.45
C ASN A 481 15.18 -70.99 6.72
N TYR A 482 14.60 -70.15 5.86
CA TYR A 482 13.27 -69.55 6.05
C TYR A 482 12.17 -70.58 6.27
N GLU A 483 12.16 -71.69 5.54
CA GLU A 483 11.16 -72.74 5.76
C GLU A 483 11.23 -73.33 7.18
N THR A 484 12.44 -73.55 7.69
CA THR A 484 12.66 -74.14 9.02
C THR A 484 12.23 -73.19 10.14
N ILE A 485 12.63 -71.92 10.05
CA ILE A 485 12.28 -70.93 11.08
C ILE A 485 10.81 -70.49 10.99
N TYR A 486 10.21 -70.51 9.79
CA TYR A 486 8.77 -70.26 9.61
C TYR A 486 7.92 -71.33 10.30
N GLY A 487 8.35 -72.59 10.28
CA GLY A 487 7.67 -73.72 10.92
C GLY A 487 7.95 -73.89 12.42
N SER A 488 8.78 -73.03 13.02
CA SER A 488 9.14 -73.10 14.44
C SER A 488 7.96 -72.72 15.35
N ASP A 489 7.77 -73.45 16.46
CA ASP A 489 6.78 -73.11 17.50
C ASP A 489 7.07 -71.76 18.19
N LYS A 490 8.30 -71.23 18.04
CA LYS A 490 8.69 -69.91 18.54
C LYS A 490 8.27 -68.76 17.63
N ALA A 491 7.93 -69.03 16.37
CA ALA A 491 7.52 -68.02 15.41
C ALA A 491 6.09 -67.55 15.70
N LYS A 492 5.92 -66.28 16.04
CA LYS A 492 4.60 -65.70 16.34
C LYS A 492 3.84 -65.48 15.04
N THR A 493 2.62 -66.00 14.95
CA THR A 493 1.75 -65.80 13.77
C THR A 493 1.05 -64.46 13.88
N LEU A 494 1.20 -63.62 12.85
CA LEU A 494 0.47 -62.37 12.68
C LEU A 494 -0.51 -62.53 11.51
N SER A 495 -1.75 -62.07 11.66
CA SER A 495 -2.78 -62.23 10.62
C SER A 495 -3.41 -60.89 10.25
N ILE A 496 -3.67 -60.67 8.97
CA ILE A 496 -4.47 -59.52 8.51
C ILE A 496 -5.94 -59.77 8.88
N VAL A 497 -6.53 -58.95 9.74
CA VAL A 497 -7.93 -59.10 10.18
C VAL A 497 -8.90 -58.13 9.51
N GLY A 498 -8.39 -57.19 8.73
CA GLY A 498 -9.21 -56.27 7.96
C GLY A 498 -8.44 -55.46 6.91
N VAL A 499 -9.20 -54.74 6.10
CA VAL A 499 -8.71 -53.70 5.18
C VAL A 499 -9.47 -52.41 5.46
N MET A 500 -8.75 -51.30 5.58
CA MET A 500 -9.34 -49.99 5.85
C MET A 500 -8.88 -48.92 4.86
N ARG A 501 -9.72 -47.89 4.69
CA ARG A 501 -9.52 -46.75 3.80
C ARG A 501 -9.96 -45.47 4.50
N GLN A 502 -9.33 -44.35 4.17
CA GLN A 502 -9.78 -43.05 4.67
C GLN A 502 -11.23 -42.77 4.24
N LYS A 503 -12.04 -42.13 5.09
CA LYS A 503 -13.38 -41.69 4.72
C LYS A 503 -13.34 -40.57 3.68
N GLU A 504 -14.37 -40.52 2.82
CA GLU A 504 -14.50 -39.51 1.76
C GLU A 504 -14.56 -38.07 2.30
N ASP A 505 -15.17 -37.87 3.47
CA ASP A 505 -15.32 -36.58 4.15
C ASP A 505 -14.18 -36.25 5.12
N SER A 506 -13.18 -37.13 5.25
CA SER A 506 -12.00 -36.90 6.09
C SER A 506 -11.02 -35.97 5.39
N SER A 507 -10.66 -34.87 6.06
CA SER A 507 -9.71 -33.88 5.55
C SER A 507 -8.24 -34.20 5.84
N PHE A 508 -7.94 -35.31 6.53
CA PHE A 508 -6.60 -35.61 7.03
C PHE A 508 -6.22 -37.09 6.91
N GLN A 509 -5.25 -37.40 6.04
CA GLN A 509 -4.73 -38.75 5.83
C GLN A 509 -3.54 -39.01 6.77
N MET A 510 -3.77 -39.79 7.82
CA MET A 510 -2.73 -40.16 8.80
C MET A 510 -1.89 -41.37 8.37
N TYR A 511 -2.54 -42.42 7.85
CA TYR A 511 -1.91 -43.67 7.45
C TYR A 511 -1.68 -43.72 5.94
N GLN A 512 -0.44 -44.03 5.55
CA GLN A 512 -0.08 -44.37 4.18
C GLN A 512 -0.51 -45.81 3.85
N PRO A 513 -0.74 -46.16 2.57
CA PRO A 513 -1.05 -47.53 2.18
C PRO A 513 0.01 -48.52 2.65
N GLY A 514 -0.39 -49.58 3.37
CA GLY A 514 0.55 -50.44 4.08
C GLY A 514 -0.07 -51.31 5.19
N LEU A 515 0.74 -52.07 5.91
CA LEU A 515 0.30 -52.89 7.05
C LEU A 515 0.50 -52.18 8.39
N TYR A 516 -0.54 -52.15 9.21
CA TYR A 516 -0.50 -51.54 10.53
C TYR A 516 -0.85 -52.50 11.64
N TYR A 517 -0.20 -52.34 12.78
CA TYR A 517 -0.36 -53.16 13.98
C TYR A 517 -0.55 -52.29 15.23
N ARG A 518 -0.93 -52.91 16.34
CA ARG A 518 -1.08 -52.22 17.62
C ARG A 518 0.28 -51.99 18.32
N SER A 519 0.31 -51.01 19.22
CA SER A 519 1.52 -50.61 19.97
C SER A 519 2.09 -51.71 20.87
N ASP A 520 1.24 -52.64 21.32
CA ASP A 520 1.61 -53.77 22.18
C ASP A 520 2.55 -54.77 21.46
N LEU A 521 2.31 -55.04 20.18
CA LEU A 521 3.18 -55.88 19.35
C LEU A 521 4.60 -55.30 19.29
N VAL A 522 4.73 -54.01 18.95
CA VAL A 522 6.04 -53.34 18.85
C VAL A 522 6.76 -53.36 20.18
N LYS A 523 6.07 -53.00 21.27
CA LYS A 523 6.65 -53.00 22.62
C LYS A 523 7.14 -54.38 23.03
N SER A 524 6.38 -55.43 22.71
CA SER A 524 6.77 -56.82 22.98
C SER A 524 8.01 -57.23 22.17
N PHE A 525 8.04 -56.91 20.86
CA PHE A 525 9.15 -57.25 19.99
C PHE A 525 10.43 -56.48 20.33
N ILE A 526 10.35 -55.18 20.63
CA ILE A 526 11.50 -54.39 21.06
C ILE A 526 12.09 -54.96 22.34
N LYS A 527 11.24 -55.35 23.30
CA LYS A 527 11.69 -55.95 24.56
C LYS A 527 12.46 -57.26 24.30
N ASP A 528 11.88 -58.17 23.53
CA ASP A 528 12.51 -59.45 23.21
C ASP A 528 13.80 -59.28 22.38
N SER A 529 13.77 -58.37 21.40
CA SER A 529 14.94 -57.99 20.60
C SER A 529 16.05 -57.38 21.45
N THR A 530 15.70 -56.52 22.41
CA THR A 530 16.67 -55.92 23.34
C THR A 530 17.42 -56.98 24.16
N ASP A 531 16.72 -58.05 24.54
CA ASP A 531 17.28 -59.16 25.32
C ASP A 531 17.97 -60.25 24.47
N SER A 532 17.97 -60.10 23.13
CA SER A 532 18.57 -61.06 22.21
C SER A 532 20.10 -61.10 22.28
N GLU A 533 20.68 -62.24 21.90
CA GLU A 533 22.13 -62.45 21.92
C GLU A 533 22.86 -61.51 20.95
N VAL A 534 22.31 -61.30 19.75
CA VAL A 534 22.89 -60.41 18.74
C VAL A 534 22.94 -58.96 19.22
N VAL A 535 21.90 -58.49 19.90
CA VAL A 535 21.86 -57.12 20.46
C VAL A 535 22.79 -56.99 21.65
N LYS A 536 22.84 -57.99 22.54
CA LYS A 536 23.80 -58.00 23.66
C LYS A 536 25.23 -57.97 23.15
N ALA A 537 25.54 -58.77 22.13
CA ALA A 537 26.84 -58.77 21.47
C ALA A 537 27.15 -57.41 20.83
N GLN A 538 26.20 -56.80 20.12
CA GLN A 538 26.39 -55.47 19.52
C GLN A 538 26.63 -54.40 20.59
N LYS A 539 25.91 -54.44 21.71
CA LYS A 539 26.10 -53.51 22.84
C LYS A 539 27.43 -53.72 23.56
N GLU A 540 27.94 -54.95 23.61
CA GLU A 540 29.23 -55.29 24.21
C GLU A 540 30.41 -54.76 23.39
N VAL A 541 30.38 -54.94 22.07
CA VAL A 541 31.42 -54.40 21.16
C VAL A 541 31.26 -52.89 20.90
N GLY A 542 30.09 -52.34 21.24
CA GLY A 542 29.78 -50.92 21.08
C GLY A 542 29.95 -50.45 19.64
N LYS A 543 30.74 -49.38 19.46
CA LYS A 543 30.95 -48.71 18.16
C LYS A 543 32.16 -49.23 17.38
N GLU A 544 32.83 -50.28 17.84
CA GLU A 544 34.04 -50.78 17.18
C GLU A 544 33.70 -51.38 15.81
N TYR A 545 32.68 -52.24 15.73
CA TYR A 545 32.19 -52.85 14.49
C TYR A 545 30.77 -53.38 14.63
N SER A 546 30.12 -53.60 13.49
CA SER A 546 28.82 -54.28 13.39
C SER A 546 29.01 -55.79 13.59
N VAL A 547 28.33 -56.37 14.59
CA VAL A 547 28.39 -57.83 14.83
C VAL A 547 27.70 -58.65 13.74
N VAL A 548 26.94 -58.00 12.85
CA VAL A 548 26.25 -58.63 11.72
C VAL A 548 27.14 -58.64 10.47
N SER A 549 27.69 -57.47 10.12
CA SER A 549 28.49 -57.31 8.89
C SER A 549 29.98 -57.54 9.09
N GLY A 550 30.50 -57.35 10.31
CA GLY A 550 31.92 -57.38 10.65
C GLY A 550 32.68 -56.09 10.29
N MET A 551 31.99 -55.05 9.82
CA MET A 551 32.60 -53.78 9.40
C MET A 551 32.65 -52.77 10.55
N GLY A 552 33.75 -52.01 10.65
CA GLY A 552 33.90 -50.92 11.62
C GLY A 552 32.99 -49.73 11.33
N PHE A 553 32.52 -49.03 12.38
CA PHE A 553 31.69 -47.84 12.21
C PHE A 553 32.51 -46.54 12.03
N GLU A 554 33.79 -46.54 12.37
CA GLU A 554 34.69 -45.39 12.20
C GLU A 554 35.22 -45.27 10.75
N GLY A 555 35.39 -44.03 10.28
CA GLY A 555 35.96 -43.73 8.96
C GLY A 555 34.98 -43.84 7.79
N HIS A 556 33.67 -44.01 8.05
CA HIS A 556 32.66 -44.04 7.01
C HIS A 556 32.52 -42.65 6.34
N PRO A 557 32.58 -42.54 4.99
CA PRO A 557 32.68 -41.27 4.28
C PRO A 557 31.42 -40.39 4.35
N PHE A 558 30.29 -40.94 4.77
CA PHE A 558 28.97 -40.27 4.66
C PHE A 558 28.14 -40.23 5.94
N LYS A 559 28.53 -40.94 7.01
CA LYS A 559 27.78 -40.99 8.29
C LYS A 559 28.75 -41.15 9.46
N GLU A 560 28.44 -40.51 10.57
CA GLU A 560 29.22 -40.64 11.80
C GLU A 560 29.02 -42.02 12.44
N ALA A 561 30.03 -42.49 13.18
CA ALA A 561 30.01 -43.80 13.83
C ALA A 561 28.81 -43.95 14.79
N ASP A 562 28.42 -42.88 15.46
CA ASP A 562 27.28 -42.84 16.37
C ASP A 562 25.96 -43.10 15.64
N ALA A 563 25.76 -42.48 14.48
CA ALA A 563 24.57 -42.68 13.66
C ALA A 563 24.51 -44.11 13.11
N LEU A 564 25.64 -44.64 12.61
CA LEU A 564 25.70 -46.01 12.09
C LEU A 564 25.48 -47.07 13.17
N TYR A 565 25.96 -46.83 14.39
CA TYR A 565 25.69 -47.70 15.53
C TYR A 565 24.20 -47.68 15.92
N GLN A 566 23.55 -46.51 15.88
CA GLN A 566 22.11 -46.42 16.13
C GLN A 566 21.30 -47.08 15.00
N ASP A 567 21.67 -46.89 13.74
CA ASP A 567 21.05 -47.58 12.60
C ASP A 567 21.14 -49.10 12.78
N GLN A 568 22.28 -49.62 13.24
CA GLN A 568 22.46 -51.04 13.52
C GLN A 568 21.55 -51.52 14.66
N LEU A 569 21.39 -50.73 15.73
CA LEU A 569 20.48 -51.08 16.82
C LEU A 569 19.01 -51.01 16.39
N GLU A 570 18.65 -50.09 15.49
CA GLU A 570 17.32 -50.02 14.88
C GLU A 570 17.04 -51.22 13.98
N GLU A 571 18.02 -51.60 13.15
CA GLU A 571 17.95 -52.79 12.30
C GLU A 571 17.76 -54.06 13.12
N LEU A 572 18.43 -54.15 14.27
CA LEU A 572 18.25 -55.24 15.24
C LEU A 572 16.98 -55.10 16.11
N GLY A 573 16.11 -54.12 15.85
CA GLY A 573 14.85 -53.95 16.58
C GLY A 573 15.00 -53.51 18.04
N SER A 574 16.13 -52.91 18.41
CA SER A 574 16.53 -52.51 19.78
C SER A 574 16.70 -51.00 19.95
N SER A 575 16.40 -50.20 18.91
CA SER A 575 16.52 -48.75 19.01
C SER A 575 15.54 -48.18 20.04
N SER A 576 16.06 -47.29 20.88
CA SER A 576 15.28 -46.52 21.85
C SER A 576 14.82 -45.16 21.30
N LEU A 577 15.30 -44.79 20.10
CA LEU A 577 15.01 -43.51 19.47
C LEU A 577 13.68 -43.59 18.71
N PRO A 578 12.81 -42.57 18.85
CA PRO A 578 11.55 -42.48 18.13
C PRO A 578 11.79 -42.12 16.66
N ARG A 579 10.97 -42.68 15.78
CA ARG A 579 10.98 -42.37 14.34
C ARG A 579 10.24 -41.07 14.03
N ASN A 580 9.13 -40.84 14.73
CA ASN A 580 8.37 -39.59 14.65
C ASN A 580 8.14 -39.00 16.03
N ILE A 581 8.24 -37.68 16.13
CA ILE A 581 7.87 -36.89 17.31
C ILE A 581 6.70 -36.00 16.92
N SER A 582 5.59 -36.07 17.66
CA SER A 582 4.40 -35.26 17.42
C SER A 582 4.13 -34.39 18.65
N ILE A 583 4.17 -33.08 18.48
CA ILE A 583 4.01 -32.09 19.55
C ILE A 583 2.67 -31.38 19.36
N ILE A 584 1.74 -31.57 20.30
CA ILE A 584 0.43 -30.91 20.27
C ILE A 584 0.53 -29.59 21.07
N PRO A 585 0.44 -28.41 20.44
CA PRO A 585 0.55 -27.14 21.15
C PRO A 585 -0.66 -26.88 22.06
N ALA A 586 -0.46 -26.12 23.14
CA ALA A 586 -1.54 -25.66 24.01
C ALA A 586 -2.42 -24.61 23.32
N ASP A 587 -1.80 -23.65 22.62
CA ASP A 587 -2.45 -22.61 21.85
C ASP A 587 -1.54 -22.07 20.74
N PHE A 588 -2.01 -21.03 20.02
CA PHE A 588 -1.30 -20.45 18.89
C PHE A 588 0.01 -19.73 19.27
N GLU A 589 0.05 -19.05 20.41
CA GLU A 589 1.28 -18.36 20.85
C GLU A 589 2.31 -19.38 21.35
N ALA A 590 1.86 -20.40 22.07
CA ALA A 590 2.68 -21.53 22.45
C ALA A 590 3.27 -22.24 21.22
N LYS A 591 2.51 -22.35 20.12
CA LYS A 591 2.99 -22.91 18.85
C LYS A 591 4.17 -22.14 18.25
N LYS A 592 4.16 -20.79 18.33
CA LYS A 592 5.31 -19.97 17.87
C LYS A 592 6.53 -20.19 18.75
N GLU A 593 6.35 -20.28 20.06
CA GLU A 593 7.44 -20.51 21.00
C GLU A 593 8.05 -21.92 20.83
N ILE A 594 7.23 -22.95 20.64
CA ILE A 594 7.69 -24.31 20.34
C ILE A 594 8.55 -24.29 19.06
N ARG A 595 8.10 -23.65 17.98
CA ARG A 595 8.88 -23.54 16.74
C ARG A 595 10.21 -22.83 16.96
N SER A 596 10.21 -21.70 17.66
CA SER A 596 11.44 -20.99 18.01
C SER A 596 12.41 -21.86 18.82
N HIS A 597 11.90 -22.71 19.71
CA HIS A 597 12.72 -23.67 20.46
C HIS A 597 13.28 -24.77 19.56
N LEU A 598 12.49 -25.33 18.65
CA LEU A 598 12.94 -26.33 17.68
C LEU A 598 14.01 -25.76 16.72
N ASP A 599 13.78 -24.55 16.20
CA ASP A 599 14.71 -23.85 15.30
C ASP A 599 16.05 -23.53 15.97
N ALA A 600 16.05 -23.27 17.27
CA ALA A 600 17.27 -22.97 18.02
C ALA A 600 18.30 -24.10 17.93
N TYR A 601 17.87 -25.37 17.83
CA TYR A 601 18.75 -26.52 17.64
C TYR A 601 19.50 -26.49 16.29
N ASN A 602 18.90 -25.89 15.27
CA ASN A 602 19.42 -25.84 13.91
C ASN A 602 20.43 -24.70 13.67
N THR A 603 20.58 -23.76 14.63
CA THR A 603 21.35 -22.51 14.46
C THR A 603 22.81 -22.74 14.02
N ASP A 604 23.46 -23.78 14.56
CA ASP A 604 24.87 -24.08 14.33
C ASP A 604 25.10 -25.35 13.46
N LYS A 605 24.04 -25.88 12.83
CA LYS A 605 24.08 -27.12 12.04
C LYS A 605 24.17 -26.82 10.53
N LYS A 606 24.87 -27.67 9.77
CA LYS A 606 24.89 -27.59 8.30
C LYS A 606 23.53 -27.98 7.73
N ASP A 607 23.19 -27.54 6.52
CA ASP A 607 21.87 -27.78 5.93
C ASP A 607 21.48 -29.27 5.85
N ALA A 608 22.45 -30.17 5.66
CA ALA A 608 22.23 -31.62 5.65
C ALA A 608 21.95 -32.23 7.05
N ASP A 609 22.31 -31.52 8.11
CA ASP A 609 22.19 -31.95 9.51
C ASP A 609 21.07 -31.21 10.27
N LYS A 610 20.35 -30.30 9.58
CA LYS A 610 19.23 -29.58 10.17
C LYS A 610 18.01 -30.49 10.26
N ILE A 611 17.31 -30.39 11.37
CA ILE A 611 16.07 -31.13 11.58
C ILE A 611 14.90 -30.27 11.12
N THR A 612 14.15 -30.76 10.14
CA THR A 612 12.93 -30.12 9.66
C THR A 612 11.71 -30.64 10.41
N TYR A 613 10.67 -29.84 10.46
CA TYR A 613 9.38 -30.21 11.01
C TYR A 613 8.26 -29.69 10.11
N SER A 614 7.11 -30.35 10.19
CA SER A 614 5.92 -30.01 9.44
C SER A 614 4.87 -29.40 10.35
N ASP A 615 4.37 -28.21 9.98
CA ASP A 615 3.22 -27.52 10.59
C ASP A 615 2.16 -27.25 9.51
N MET A 616 1.14 -28.09 9.46
CA MET A 616 0.04 -27.98 8.48
C MET A 616 -0.75 -26.68 8.63
N SER A 617 -0.85 -26.15 9.85
CA SER A 617 -1.56 -24.90 10.11
C SER A 617 -0.87 -23.73 9.45
N GLU A 618 0.46 -23.65 9.63
CA GLU A 618 1.28 -22.62 9.01
C GLU A 618 1.22 -22.73 7.48
N MET A 619 1.37 -23.94 6.94
CA MET A 619 1.32 -24.17 5.50
C MET A 619 0.00 -23.68 4.89
N ILE A 620 -1.15 -24.06 5.45
CA ILE A 620 -2.46 -23.63 4.97
C ILE A 620 -2.60 -22.11 5.06
N THR A 621 -2.22 -21.53 6.19
CA THR A 621 -2.32 -20.07 6.37
C THR A 621 -1.39 -19.29 5.45
N GLY A 622 -0.15 -19.76 5.24
CA GLY A 622 0.82 -19.12 4.36
C GLY A 622 0.40 -19.17 2.90
N VAL A 623 -0.19 -20.28 2.44
CA VAL A 623 -0.77 -20.37 1.09
C VAL A 623 -1.95 -19.40 0.95
N MET A 624 -2.87 -19.38 1.91
CA MET A 624 -4.02 -18.45 1.89
C MET A 624 -3.57 -16.99 1.89
N GLU A 625 -2.61 -16.62 2.75
CA GLU A 625 -2.02 -15.28 2.78
C GLU A 625 -1.37 -14.92 1.44
N THR A 626 -0.62 -15.85 0.84
CA THR A 626 0.03 -15.64 -0.45
C THR A 626 -1.00 -15.39 -1.56
N VAL A 627 -2.09 -16.17 -1.61
CA VAL A 627 -3.17 -15.97 -2.58
C VAL A 627 -3.86 -14.62 -2.38
N VAL A 628 -4.22 -14.29 -1.14
CA VAL A 628 -4.87 -13.01 -0.80
C VAL A 628 -3.98 -11.82 -1.15
N ASN A 629 -2.70 -11.87 -0.81
CA ASN A 629 -1.73 -10.83 -1.11
C ASN A 629 -1.54 -10.69 -2.62
N THR A 630 -1.43 -11.79 -3.36
CA THR A 630 -1.26 -11.78 -4.82
C THR A 630 -2.45 -11.11 -5.51
N ILE A 631 -3.68 -11.52 -5.16
CA ILE A 631 -4.90 -10.90 -5.70
C ILE A 631 -4.96 -9.41 -5.33
N SER A 632 -4.63 -9.08 -4.07
CA SER A 632 -4.61 -7.70 -3.59
C SER A 632 -3.63 -6.84 -4.38
N TYR A 633 -2.40 -7.30 -4.64
CA TYR A 633 -1.41 -6.56 -5.41
C TYR A 633 -1.82 -6.35 -6.87
N VAL A 634 -2.42 -7.35 -7.51
CA VAL A 634 -2.94 -7.22 -8.89
C VAL A 634 -4.05 -6.17 -8.94
N LEU A 635 -5.02 -6.24 -8.02
CA LEU A 635 -6.13 -5.29 -7.96
C LEU A 635 -5.68 -3.86 -7.59
N ILE A 636 -4.71 -3.73 -6.68
CA ILE A 636 -4.07 -2.44 -6.37
C ILE A 636 -3.36 -1.89 -7.61
N GLY A 637 -2.68 -2.75 -8.38
CA GLY A 637 -2.07 -2.40 -9.66
C GLY A 637 -3.09 -1.78 -10.62
N PHE A 638 -4.23 -2.43 -10.85
CA PHE A 638 -5.30 -1.88 -11.69
C PHE A 638 -5.89 -0.57 -11.14
N SER A 639 -6.13 -0.51 -9.83
CA SER A 639 -6.70 0.69 -9.20
C SER A 639 -5.74 1.88 -9.21
N SER A 640 -4.43 1.63 -9.21
CA SER A 640 -3.40 2.67 -9.35
C SER A 640 -3.49 3.40 -10.70
N ILE A 641 -3.88 2.69 -11.77
CA ILE A 641 -4.11 3.30 -13.10
C ILE A 641 -5.27 4.28 -13.02
N SER A 642 -6.38 3.90 -12.39
CA SER A 642 -7.53 4.79 -12.17
C SER A 642 -7.15 6.04 -11.38
N LEU A 643 -6.22 5.91 -10.42
CA LEU A 643 -5.70 7.03 -9.64
C LEU A 643 -4.87 8.01 -10.50
N VAL A 644 -4.05 7.50 -11.42
CA VAL A 644 -3.29 8.31 -12.39
C VAL A 644 -4.23 9.04 -13.35
N VAL A 645 -5.24 8.35 -13.90
CA VAL A 645 -6.26 8.96 -14.77
C VAL A 645 -7.00 10.07 -14.02
N SER A 646 -7.36 9.85 -12.76
CA SER A 646 -8.00 10.85 -11.90
C SER A 646 -7.12 12.08 -11.69
N SER A 647 -5.82 11.88 -11.48
CA SER A 647 -4.82 12.95 -11.36
C SER A 647 -4.72 13.82 -12.62
N LEU A 648 -4.72 13.20 -13.81
CA LEU A 648 -4.72 13.92 -15.09
C LEU A 648 -5.99 14.76 -15.27
N MET A 649 -7.17 14.19 -14.96
CA MET A 649 -8.45 14.89 -15.03
C MET A 649 -8.46 16.13 -14.11
N ILE A 650 -7.92 16.02 -12.89
CA ILE A 650 -7.78 17.16 -11.97
C ILE A 650 -6.83 18.22 -12.54
N GLY A 651 -5.73 17.81 -13.18
CA GLY A 651 -4.82 18.72 -13.87
C GLY A 651 -5.51 19.53 -14.97
N ILE A 652 -6.30 18.86 -15.83
CA ILE A 652 -7.07 19.51 -16.91
C ILE A 652 -8.11 20.48 -16.34
N ILE A 653 -8.86 20.07 -15.32
CA ILE A 653 -9.89 20.94 -14.74
C ILE A 653 -9.27 22.14 -14.03
N THR A 654 -8.13 21.96 -13.35
CA THR A 654 -7.37 23.06 -12.76
C THR A 654 -6.88 24.01 -13.85
N TYR A 655 -6.43 23.50 -14.99
CA TYR A 655 -6.02 24.32 -16.14
C TYR A 655 -7.18 25.16 -16.70
N VAL A 656 -8.35 24.55 -16.92
CA VAL A 656 -9.56 25.29 -17.36
C VAL A 656 -9.95 26.35 -16.33
N SER A 657 -9.87 26.02 -15.02
CA SER A 657 -10.13 26.97 -13.94
C SER A 657 -9.20 28.18 -13.97
N VAL A 658 -7.92 28.00 -14.33
CA VAL A 658 -6.95 29.09 -14.49
C VAL A 658 -7.34 29.99 -15.67
N ILE A 659 -7.73 29.41 -16.81
CA ILE A 659 -8.12 30.18 -18.00
C ILE A 659 -9.35 31.04 -17.71
N GLU A 660 -10.40 30.45 -17.14
CA GLU A 660 -11.64 31.16 -16.78
C GLU A 660 -11.41 32.34 -15.82
N ARG A 661 -10.30 32.34 -15.09
CA ARG A 661 -9.99 33.33 -14.05
C ARG A 661 -8.80 34.21 -14.41
N THR A 662 -8.43 34.25 -15.69
CA THR A 662 -7.31 35.07 -16.16
C THR A 662 -7.47 36.54 -15.75
N LYS A 663 -8.68 37.11 -15.91
CA LYS A 663 -8.98 38.49 -15.49
C LYS A 663 -8.79 38.72 -13.98
N GLU A 664 -9.26 37.80 -13.14
CA GLU A 664 -9.07 37.88 -11.68
C GLU A 664 -7.58 37.83 -11.29
N ILE A 665 -6.77 37.02 -11.97
CA ILE A 665 -5.31 36.98 -11.78
C ILE A 665 -4.70 38.34 -12.14
N GLY A 666 -5.15 38.96 -13.23
CA GLY A 666 -4.74 40.30 -13.65
C GLY A 666 -4.97 41.35 -12.55
N VAL A 667 -6.17 41.34 -11.94
CA VAL A 667 -6.53 42.22 -10.82
C VAL A 667 -5.64 41.97 -9.61
N LEU A 668 -5.45 40.72 -9.20
CA LEU A 668 -4.58 40.40 -8.05
C LEU A 668 -3.14 40.87 -8.28
N ARG A 669 -2.61 40.66 -9.48
CA ARG A 669 -1.25 41.07 -9.87
C ARG A 669 -1.11 42.59 -9.90
N SER A 670 -2.15 43.33 -10.32
CA SER A 670 -2.13 44.79 -10.35
C SER A 670 -2.17 45.41 -8.95
N LEU A 671 -2.87 44.78 -8.01
CA LEU A 671 -2.85 45.12 -6.58
C LEU A 671 -1.55 44.69 -5.86
N GLY A 672 -0.57 44.15 -6.60
CA GLY A 672 0.75 43.82 -6.08
C GLY A 672 0.92 42.39 -5.57
N ALA A 673 0.02 41.45 -5.90
CA ALA A 673 0.24 40.03 -5.61
C ALA A 673 1.49 39.52 -6.35
N ARG A 674 2.33 38.75 -5.66
CA ARG A 674 3.52 38.16 -6.28
C ARG A 674 3.15 36.96 -7.13
N LYS A 675 4.00 36.61 -8.10
CA LYS A 675 3.89 35.36 -8.86
C LYS A 675 3.74 34.14 -7.94
N LYS A 676 4.50 34.13 -6.83
CA LYS A 676 4.42 33.07 -5.80
C LYS A 676 3.10 33.08 -5.04
N ASP A 677 2.48 34.24 -4.83
CA ASP A 677 1.20 34.33 -4.10
C ASP A 677 0.06 33.81 -4.99
N ILE A 678 0.06 34.15 -6.28
CA ILE A 678 -0.88 33.58 -7.26
C ILE A 678 -0.74 32.05 -7.31
N SER A 679 0.49 31.54 -7.46
CA SER A 679 0.72 30.09 -7.46
C SER A 679 0.28 29.42 -6.15
N ARG A 680 0.42 30.08 -4.99
CA ARG A 680 -0.03 29.55 -3.70
C ARG A 680 -1.55 29.41 -3.62
N VAL A 681 -2.31 30.37 -4.17
CA VAL A 681 -3.77 30.29 -4.20
C VAL A 681 -4.21 29.07 -5.02
N PHE A 682 -3.69 28.88 -6.23
CA PHE A 682 -4.05 27.72 -7.04
C PHE A 682 -3.55 26.39 -6.44
N ASN A 683 -2.33 26.34 -5.90
CA ASN A 683 -1.86 25.13 -5.20
C ASN A 683 -2.69 24.81 -3.94
N ALA A 684 -3.20 25.83 -3.24
CA ALA A 684 -4.11 25.66 -2.12
C ALA A 684 -5.49 25.16 -2.56
N GLU A 685 -5.94 25.53 -3.77
CA GLU A 685 -7.17 24.99 -4.38
C GLU A 685 -7.02 23.48 -4.65
N THR A 686 -5.91 23.06 -5.26
CA THR A 686 -5.67 21.64 -5.53
C THR A 686 -5.44 20.82 -4.26
N PHE A 687 -4.79 21.38 -3.25
CA PHE A 687 -4.67 20.77 -1.92
C PHE A 687 -6.05 20.50 -1.29
N LEU A 688 -6.94 21.50 -1.30
CA LEU A 688 -8.29 21.36 -0.76
C LEU A 688 -9.12 20.35 -1.54
N ILE A 689 -9.01 20.33 -2.87
CA ILE A 689 -9.66 19.33 -3.72
C ILE A 689 -9.17 17.93 -3.33
N GLY A 690 -7.85 17.71 -3.20
CA GLY A 690 -7.28 16.43 -2.77
C GLY A 690 -7.78 15.97 -1.41
N PHE A 691 -7.81 16.86 -0.43
CA PHE A 691 -8.34 16.55 0.90
C PHE A 691 -9.82 16.14 0.85
N VAL A 692 -10.65 16.88 0.12
CA VAL A 692 -12.08 16.57 -0.03
C VAL A 692 -12.28 15.27 -0.81
N SER A 693 -11.56 15.06 -1.91
CA SER A 693 -11.63 13.83 -2.72
C SER A 693 -11.22 12.59 -1.92
N GLY A 694 -10.10 12.67 -1.19
CA GLY A 694 -9.62 11.58 -0.35
C GLY A 694 -10.61 11.25 0.77
N THR A 695 -11.08 12.27 1.48
CA THR A 695 -12.07 12.09 2.57
C THR A 695 -13.38 11.52 2.03
N LEU A 696 -13.88 12.05 0.91
CA LEU A 696 -15.07 11.54 0.23
C LEU A 696 -14.88 10.07 -0.16
N GLY A 697 -13.71 9.72 -0.71
CA GLY A 697 -13.41 8.34 -1.10
C GLY A 697 -13.47 7.37 0.09
N ILE A 698 -12.85 7.73 1.22
CA ILE A 698 -12.91 6.90 2.44
C ILE A 698 -14.33 6.79 2.99
N VAL A 699 -15.08 7.89 3.04
CA VAL A 699 -16.47 7.88 3.52
C VAL A 699 -17.34 6.98 2.63
N VAL A 700 -17.19 7.09 1.31
CA VAL A 700 -17.92 6.23 0.36
C VAL A 700 -17.52 4.77 0.52
N THR A 701 -16.22 4.46 0.64
CA THR A 701 -15.74 3.10 0.92
C THR A 701 -16.35 2.55 2.21
N TYR A 702 -16.36 3.35 3.29
CA TYR A 702 -16.96 2.95 4.56
C TYR A 702 -18.47 2.70 4.44
N LEU A 703 -19.19 3.50 3.64
CA LEU A 703 -20.61 3.24 3.37
C LEU A 703 -20.84 2.01 2.49
N LEU A 704 -19.90 1.72 1.58
CA LEU A 704 -19.97 0.54 0.72
C LEU A 704 -19.66 -0.76 1.47
N THR A 705 -19.00 -0.73 2.64
CA THR A 705 -18.79 -1.97 3.42
C THR A 705 -20.09 -2.60 3.87
N PHE A 706 -21.14 -1.83 4.15
CA PHE A 706 -22.45 -2.37 4.56
C PHE A 706 -23.08 -3.29 3.49
N PRO A 707 -23.35 -2.82 2.25
CA PRO A 707 -23.90 -3.69 1.21
C PRO A 707 -22.92 -4.79 0.80
N ILE A 708 -21.61 -4.52 0.78
CA ILE A 708 -20.59 -5.53 0.44
C ILE A 708 -20.61 -6.67 1.47
N ASN A 709 -20.60 -6.37 2.76
CA ASN A 709 -20.68 -7.37 3.82
C ASN A 709 -22.00 -8.14 3.79
N ALA A 710 -23.12 -7.48 3.47
CA ALA A 710 -24.41 -8.16 3.31
C ALA A 710 -24.40 -9.16 2.14
N ILE A 711 -23.79 -8.79 1.00
CA ILE A 711 -23.64 -9.68 -0.15
C ILE A 711 -22.73 -10.86 0.20
N ILE A 712 -21.57 -10.58 0.81
CA ILE A 712 -20.61 -11.60 1.21
C ILE A 712 -21.26 -12.58 2.18
N TYR A 713 -21.93 -12.09 3.23
CA TYR A 713 -22.62 -12.94 4.21
C TYR A 713 -23.64 -13.89 3.55
N ASN A 714 -24.39 -13.42 2.55
CA ASN A 714 -25.33 -14.28 1.82
C ASN A 714 -24.64 -15.40 1.04
N LEU A 715 -23.43 -15.17 0.53
CA LEU A 715 -22.67 -16.13 -0.26
C LEU A 715 -21.84 -17.09 0.59
N THR A 716 -21.22 -16.61 1.67
CA THR A 716 -20.19 -17.34 2.42
C THR A 716 -20.59 -17.65 3.86
N LYS A 717 -21.69 -17.07 4.37
CA LYS A 717 -22.11 -17.15 5.79
C LYS A 717 -21.08 -16.62 6.79
N THR A 718 -20.11 -15.84 6.33
CA THR A 718 -19.08 -15.21 7.17
C THR A 718 -19.36 -13.74 7.35
N GLU A 719 -19.22 -13.26 8.59
CA GLU A 719 -19.48 -11.86 8.96
C GLU A 719 -18.22 -10.99 8.83
N ASN A 720 -18.42 -9.71 8.50
CA ASN A 720 -17.41 -8.65 8.61
C ASN A 720 -16.09 -8.86 7.83
N ILE A 721 -16.17 -9.28 6.57
CA ILE A 721 -14.97 -9.42 5.71
C ILE A 721 -14.46 -8.07 5.19
N ALA A 722 -15.33 -7.12 4.85
CA ALA A 722 -14.91 -5.79 4.42
C ALA A 722 -14.78 -4.85 5.63
N VAL A 723 -13.55 -4.56 6.07
CA VAL A 723 -13.26 -3.69 7.21
C VAL A 723 -12.23 -2.63 6.83
N VAL A 724 -12.61 -1.35 6.95
CA VAL A 724 -11.70 -0.25 6.64
C VAL A 724 -10.71 -0.06 7.79
N ASN A 725 -9.42 -0.28 7.50
CA ASN A 725 -8.34 0.01 8.45
C ASN A 725 -8.12 1.54 8.56
N PRO A 726 -8.19 2.15 9.77
CA PRO A 726 -7.98 3.58 9.97
C PRO A 726 -6.63 4.09 9.47
N LEU A 727 -5.58 3.28 9.56
CA LEU A 727 -4.25 3.63 9.07
C LEU A 727 -4.25 3.77 7.54
N HIS A 728 -4.83 2.79 6.83
CA HIS A 728 -4.96 2.83 5.37
C HIS A 728 -5.79 4.04 4.92
N ALA A 729 -6.87 4.36 5.64
CA ALA A 729 -7.68 5.53 5.35
C ALA A 729 -6.88 6.84 5.41
N VAL A 730 -6.08 7.04 6.47
CA VAL A 730 -5.23 8.23 6.60
C VAL A 730 -4.16 8.29 5.51
N ILE A 731 -3.49 7.17 5.23
CA ILE A 731 -2.47 7.08 4.17
C ILE A 731 -3.06 7.44 2.80
N LEU A 732 -4.25 6.92 2.48
CA LEU A 732 -4.91 7.20 1.20
C LEU A 732 -5.35 8.66 1.06
N ILE A 733 -5.80 9.31 2.13
CA ILE A 733 -6.08 10.75 2.11
C ILE A 733 -4.80 11.55 1.82
N ILE A 734 -3.68 11.20 2.45
CA ILE A 734 -2.38 11.84 2.21
C ILE A 734 -1.93 11.63 0.76
N ILE A 735 -2.05 10.41 0.22
CA ILE A 735 -1.75 10.11 -1.18
C ILE A 735 -2.61 10.95 -2.12
N SER A 736 -3.91 11.10 -1.84
CA SER A 736 -4.82 11.95 -2.63
C SER A 736 -4.36 13.41 -2.64
N ILE A 737 -4.00 13.97 -1.49
CA ILE A 737 -3.47 15.34 -1.38
C ILE A 737 -2.18 15.51 -2.19
N ILE A 738 -1.26 14.55 -2.09
CA ILE A 738 0.03 14.63 -2.79
C ILE A 738 -0.18 14.59 -4.30
N LEU A 739 -0.96 13.62 -4.80
CA LEU A 739 -1.19 13.45 -6.24
C LEU A 739 -1.88 14.67 -6.84
N THR A 740 -2.97 15.13 -6.23
CA THR A 740 -3.69 16.33 -6.70
C THR A 740 -2.83 17.58 -6.64
N SER A 741 -1.98 17.72 -5.62
CA SER A 741 -1.03 18.83 -5.53
C SER A 741 -0.01 18.79 -6.67
N ILE A 742 0.51 17.61 -7.02
CA ILE A 742 1.43 17.42 -8.15
C ILE A 742 0.76 17.81 -9.48
N SER A 743 -0.47 17.35 -9.74
CA SER A 743 -1.24 17.70 -10.94
C SER A 743 -1.49 19.21 -11.05
N GLY A 744 -1.64 19.88 -9.91
CA GLY A 744 -1.86 21.32 -9.81
C GLY A 744 -0.65 22.20 -10.08
N VAL A 745 0.58 21.67 -10.00
CA VAL A 745 1.80 22.50 -10.08
C VAL A 745 1.95 23.18 -11.44
N ILE A 746 1.69 22.47 -12.53
CA ILE A 746 1.87 23.00 -13.89
C ILE A 746 0.87 24.14 -14.17
N PRO A 747 -0.47 23.94 -14.01
CA PRO A 747 -1.44 25.02 -14.19
C PRO A 747 -1.17 26.23 -13.28
N SER A 748 -0.82 25.99 -12.01
CA SER A 748 -0.55 27.07 -11.04
C SER A 748 0.66 27.91 -11.42
N ARG A 749 1.71 27.28 -11.96
CA ARG A 749 2.88 27.99 -12.49
C ARG A 749 2.56 28.79 -13.75
N MET A 750 1.71 28.26 -14.62
CA MET A 750 1.25 28.98 -15.81
C MET A 750 0.43 30.21 -15.42
N ALA A 751 -0.52 30.07 -14.48
CA ALA A 751 -1.32 31.16 -13.93
C ALA A 751 -0.44 32.31 -13.40
N ALA A 752 0.58 31.97 -12.60
CA ALA A 752 1.49 32.93 -12.00
C ALA A 752 2.37 33.69 -13.01
N LYS A 753 2.57 33.16 -14.22
CA LYS A 753 3.38 33.78 -15.27
C LYS A 753 2.58 34.65 -16.23
N LYS A 754 1.24 34.68 -16.13
CA LYS A 754 0.40 35.54 -16.98
C LYS A 754 0.75 37.02 -16.76
N ASP A 755 0.84 37.75 -17.86
CA ASP A 755 1.06 39.19 -17.86
C ASP A 755 -0.22 39.90 -17.36
N PRO A 756 -0.14 40.78 -16.35
CA PRO A 756 -1.30 41.45 -15.80
C PRO A 756 -2.02 42.35 -16.82
N VAL A 757 -1.32 42.98 -17.75
CA VAL A 757 -1.93 43.87 -18.76
C VAL A 757 -2.74 43.05 -19.76
N ILE A 758 -2.17 41.94 -20.25
CA ILE A 758 -2.86 41.03 -21.16
C ILE A 758 -4.07 40.40 -20.45
N ALA A 759 -3.89 40.00 -19.19
CA ALA A 759 -4.94 39.38 -18.40
C ALA A 759 -6.11 40.32 -18.08
N LEU A 760 -5.87 41.63 -17.94
CA LEU A 760 -6.92 42.62 -17.73
C LEU A 760 -7.68 42.98 -19.01
N ARG A 761 -7.08 42.74 -20.18
CA ARG A 761 -7.66 42.97 -21.51
C ARG A 761 -8.41 41.77 -22.09
N SER A 762 -8.20 40.56 -21.56
CA SER A 762 -8.96 39.39 -22.00
C SER A 762 -10.42 39.54 -21.60
N GLU A 763 -11.33 39.46 -22.58
CA GLU A 763 -12.78 39.37 -22.39
C GLU A 763 -13.20 38.00 -21.86
#